data_AF-E1ZJ21-F1
#
_entry.id   AF-E1ZJ21-F1
#
_cell.length_a   1.000
_cell.length_b   1.000
_cell.length_c   1.000
_cell.angle_alpha   90.00
_cell.angle_beta   90.00
_cell.angle_gamma   90.00
#
_symmetry.space_group_name_H-M   'P 1'
#
loop_
_entity.id
_entity.type
_entity.pdbx_description
1 polymer ?
#
loop_
_entity_poly.entity_id
_entity_poly.type
_entity_poly.pdbx_seq_one_letter_code
_entity_poly.pdbx_strand_id
1 'polypeptide(L)'
;MMALSVTAGLPMCGLRSRGTALPVTRRLRRRTAPLPGGGARCPPCAVASPMAPITGLVPAAPLPNQHLIPSGQPPSWAHGQPLCGRPEPMGATLDPETGATNFAVFASNSWGVSLCLFTEADLRAGRVTLEVALSPEGNKTGDVWHVALPGLEASLLYGYRIFGSNDQLHEDSEGQRHDPSRVVLDPYSKVIINGRQRFGEMGPELAYDSPDVLGHAATWPQAAAALPPPPGTADFDWEGDRPLGLPMEDLVIYEMHVRGFTQGQASGVSAPGTFRGIIERLDYLQGLGVNAIELMPIHEFNELEYYQIIPGTDAYRYNFWGYSTVGYFAPMARFSAAGAAGAGGAAVLNEFRQMVKECHRRGIEVILDVVFNHTAEGNEQGPTLSFRGLDNRVYYMLAPGGEYYNYSGCGNTFNCNHPVVRQFIVDCLRYWREEMHVDGFRFDLGSIMTRAPSMWHPSDPVPPAAYESDSEEAASAAAAAVAAAAARAPAESESDAEGWLDAASDGEGGGGYAAVKSKGAIVCEAGFMTDGSGVPTGTPLGDPPLIEMISSDPVLKDAKMIAEAWDCDGLNQASEGREGGQQGRRGRRGGAWARGAWRGACAGVGAFPHYGRWSEWNGHFRDTVRQFAKGTDGPWVGNMASVLCGSPHIYVADPGETDWWGNNSGRRWKGGRGPTASINFVTAHDGFTLADLVAYNEKKNLANGEDNRDGEAHNLSWNCGEEGPSSSPLVNSLRQRQMRNMMTALLVAHGVPMLYMGDEYGHSKGGNNNTYCHDSPLNYLDWQKAGADDDGLLRFTRHMIGLRRARGGAGAAKGARPAAPGDEPGAAGSCSSSKPGGSRWQLRSHSELRRTTWITDAEVQWHGTEPHKPDWSETSRFLAYTLSKPAGGGLYIAFNSSHLAQVVQLPKWPGRVWQLIADTSKVAPFDVLVADERLPEEEVAAQRASMEMWKLSHCYPMLPWSCIVMESVAELDIPGMPQHRKKGKDMH
;
A
#
# COMPACT_ATOMS: atom_id res chain seq x y z
N MET A 1 28.95 56.24 -19.66
CA MET A 1 28.59 57.50 -18.95
C MET A 1 27.88 57.08 -17.66
N MET A 2 28.24 57.52 -16.45
CA MET A 2 29.38 58.31 -15.97
C MET A 2 30.10 57.44 -14.91
N ALA A 3 31.44 57.25 -14.88
CA ALA A 3 32.48 58.22 -14.48
C ALA A 3 32.17 58.83 -13.10
N LEU A 4 32.96 58.67 -12.03
CA LEU A 4 34.42 58.46 -11.81
C LEU A 4 34.62 57.53 -10.58
N SER A 5 35.76 56.88 -10.23
CA SER A 5 37.09 56.53 -10.78
C SER A 5 37.65 55.40 -9.84
N VAL A 6 38.89 54.86 -9.77
CA VAL A 6 40.27 55.11 -10.26
C VAL A 6 40.95 53.75 -10.56
N THR A 7 42.16 53.73 -11.12
CA THR A 7 42.90 52.55 -11.63
C THR A 7 44.05 52.03 -10.76
N ALA A 8 44.20 50.68 -10.64
CA ALA A 8 45.44 49.85 -10.57
C ALA A 8 45.13 48.49 -9.89
N GLY A 9 45.78 47.35 -10.15
CA GLY A 9 46.80 46.94 -11.14
C GLY A 9 47.22 45.46 -10.91
N LEU A 10 47.39 44.67 -11.98
CA LEU A 10 47.83 43.24 -11.98
C LEU A 10 49.37 43.12 -12.16
N PRO A 11 50.06 41.94 -12.25
CA PRO A 11 49.63 40.52 -12.21
C PRO A 11 50.52 39.46 -11.43
N MET A 12 50.02 38.21 -11.32
CA MET A 12 50.70 36.88 -11.47
C MET A 12 51.78 36.28 -10.51
N CYS A 13 51.70 34.93 -10.38
CA CYS A 13 52.72 33.91 -10.00
C CYS A 13 53.29 33.88 -8.55
N GLY A 14 53.70 32.73 -7.97
CA GLY A 14 53.60 31.31 -8.41
C GLY A 14 54.43 30.29 -7.57
N LEU A 15 54.25 28.98 -7.87
CA LEU A 15 55.06 27.79 -7.50
C LEU A 15 55.10 27.15 -6.07
N ARG A 16 54.77 25.85 -6.09
CA ARG A 16 55.19 24.66 -5.28
C ARG A 16 56.43 24.75 -4.35
N SER A 17 56.38 24.04 -3.21
CA SER A 17 57.31 22.89 -2.94
C SER A 17 56.92 22.03 -1.71
N ARG A 18 57.52 20.82 -1.61
CA ARG A 18 57.33 19.77 -0.60
C ARG A 18 58.24 19.96 0.64
N GLY A 19 57.90 19.33 1.77
CA GLY A 19 58.79 19.09 2.91
C GLY A 19 58.33 17.91 3.78
N THR A 20 59.23 17.19 4.47
CA THR A 20 58.92 15.91 5.15
C THR A 20 59.71 15.67 6.45
N ALA A 21 59.14 14.81 7.32
CA ALA A 21 59.78 13.93 8.32
C ALA A 21 59.81 14.31 9.83
N LEU A 22 59.77 13.25 10.65
CA LEU A 22 59.80 13.11 12.12
C LEU A 22 61.26 12.81 12.62
N PRO A 23 61.59 12.22 13.81
CA PRO A 23 60.89 11.99 15.12
C PRO A 23 61.81 12.32 16.37
N VAL A 24 61.53 11.70 17.55
CA VAL A 24 62.43 11.44 18.74
C VAL A 24 62.63 12.63 19.73
N THR A 25 62.54 12.54 21.08
CA THR A 25 62.02 11.59 22.13
C THR A 25 61.48 12.43 23.35
N ARG A 26 61.44 12.15 24.68
CA ARG A 26 62.01 11.15 25.65
C ARG A 26 61.15 11.06 26.97
N ARG A 27 61.74 10.83 28.17
CA ARG A 27 61.05 10.61 29.48
C ARG A 27 61.93 10.94 30.70
N LEU A 28 61.35 11.23 31.89
CA LEU A 28 61.59 10.48 33.17
C LEU A 28 60.68 10.88 34.38
N ARG A 29 60.76 10.10 35.48
CA ARG A 29 59.91 10.04 36.72
C ARG A 29 60.23 11.17 37.75
N ARG A 30 59.61 11.41 38.94
CA ARG A 30 58.91 10.64 40.06
C ARG A 30 58.24 11.70 41.02
N ARG A 31 57.57 11.55 42.21
CA ARG A 31 57.14 10.49 43.17
C ARG A 31 56.12 11.05 44.26
N THR A 32 55.04 10.34 44.62
CA THR A 32 54.28 10.32 45.95
C THR A 32 53.55 11.57 46.54
N ALA A 33 52.56 11.32 47.44
CA ALA A 33 51.72 12.27 48.22
C ALA A 33 51.80 12.02 49.76
N PRO A 34 51.17 12.83 50.67
CA PRO A 34 49.77 12.63 51.10
C PRO A 34 48.96 13.91 51.55
N LEU A 35 47.77 13.70 52.15
CA LEU A 35 46.78 14.64 52.75
C LEU A 35 47.16 15.09 54.20
N PRO A 36 46.39 15.92 54.98
CA PRO A 36 45.03 16.51 54.78
C PRO A 36 44.85 18.00 55.15
N GLY A 37 43.61 18.54 55.05
CA GLY A 37 43.18 19.82 55.65
C GLY A 37 41.93 20.41 54.98
N GLY A 38 40.95 20.93 55.75
CA GLY A 38 39.65 21.38 55.24
C GLY A 38 39.41 22.90 55.28
N GLY A 39 38.51 23.40 54.43
CA GLY A 39 38.07 24.81 54.40
C GLY A 39 36.87 25.00 53.45
N ALA A 40 35.81 25.65 53.91
CA ALA A 40 34.49 25.62 53.28
C ALA A 40 34.38 26.36 51.93
N ARG A 41 33.49 25.87 51.06
CA ARG A 41 32.88 26.61 49.93
C ARG A 41 31.44 26.14 49.69
N CYS A 42 30.55 27.06 49.32
CA CYS A 42 29.23 26.71 48.80
C CYS A 42 29.32 26.17 47.34
N PRO A 43 28.41 25.29 46.92
CA PRO A 43 28.45 24.68 45.59
C PRO A 43 27.71 25.51 44.52
N PRO A 44 28.11 25.42 43.23
CA PRO A 44 27.25 25.73 42.10
C PRO A 44 26.26 24.58 41.80
N CYS A 45 25.25 24.86 40.97
CA CYS A 45 24.11 23.96 40.70
C CYS A 45 24.52 22.56 40.20
N ALA A 46 23.85 21.52 40.72
CA ALA A 46 24.09 20.14 40.34
C ALA A 46 23.20 19.70 39.16
N VAL A 47 23.76 18.86 38.27
CA VAL A 47 22.98 18.02 37.35
C VAL A 47 22.45 16.83 38.15
N ALA A 48 21.14 16.59 38.13
CA ALA A 48 20.54 15.47 38.83
C ALA A 48 20.67 14.17 37.98
N SER A 49 21.33 13.16 38.55
CA SER A 49 21.25 11.77 38.07
C SER A 49 19.85 11.18 38.32
N PRO A 50 19.41 10.16 37.56
CA PRO A 50 18.09 9.55 37.76
C PRO A 50 17.92 9.01 39.18
N MET A 51 16.75 9.23 39.78
CA MET A 51 16.39 8.63 41.06
C MET A 51 16.01 7.15 40.91
N ALA A 52 16.23 6.38 41.98
CA ALA A 52 15.88 4.98 42.06
C ALA A 52 14.34 4.77 42.06
N PRO A 53 13.85 3.61 41.61
CA PRO A 53 12.43 3.29 41.67
C PRO A 53 11.93 3.22 43.12
N ILE A 54 10.70 3.70 43.36
CA ILE A 54 10.02 3.56 44.64
C ILE A 54 9.58 2.10 44.79
N THR A 55 10.28 1.34 45.63
CA THR A 55 9.88 -0.01 46.02
C THR A 55 8.66 0.04 46.94
N GLY A 56 7.46 0.05 46.35
CA GLY A 56 6.18 0.26 47.06
C GLY A 56 5.20 -0.92 47.02
N LEU A 57 5.31 -1.82 46.04
CA LEU A 57 4.60 -3.10 45.97
C LEU A 57 5.44 -4.02 45.07
N VAL A 58 5.79 -5.21 45.57
CA VAL A 58 6.45 -6.24 44.77
C VAL A 58 5.34 -7.05 44.09
N PRO A 59 5.24 -7.07 42.75
CA PRO A 59 4.44 -8.09 42.08
C PRO A 59 5.01 -9.44 42.51
N ALA A 60 4.17 -10.32 43.06
CA ALA A 60 4.60 -11.68 43.36
C ALA A 60 5.18 -12.27 42.07
N ALA A 61 6.42 -12.76 42.11
CA ALA A 61 7.05 -13.35 40.94
C ALA A 61 6.11 -14.46 40.42
N PRO A 62 5.68 -14.42 39.15
CA PRO A 62 4.63 -15.29 38.65
C PRO A 62 5.02 -16.73 38.91
N LEU A 63 4.13 -17.47 39.57
CA LEU A 63 4.41 -18.85 39.95
C LEU A 63 4.69 -19.63 38.66
N PRO A 64 5.82 -20.36 38.58
CA PRO A 64 6.17 -21.07 37.36
C PRO A 64 5.02 -22.03 37.02
N ASN A 65 4.62 -21.98 35.74
CA ASN A 65 3.55 -22.79 35.14
C ASN A 65 2.10 -22.39 35.50
N GLN A 66 1.82 -21.13 35.89
CA GLN A 66 0.43 -20.64 36.03
C GLN A 66 -0.46 -20.90 34.79
N HIS A 67 0.10 -20.79 33.58
CA HIS A 67 -0.60 -21.07 32.32
C HIS A 67 -0.97 -22.55 32.11
N LEU A 68 -0.37 -23.47 32.89
CA LEU A 68 -0.66 -24.91 32.88
C LEU A 68 -1.66 -25.33 33.98
N ILE A 69 -2.17 -24.39 34.78
CA ILE A 69 -3.21 -24.68 35.76
C ILE A 69 -4.53 -24.94 35.01
N PRO A 70 -5.28 -26.02 35.33
CA PRO A 70 -6.63 -26.22 34.79
C PRO A 70 -7.56 -25.05 35.15
N SER A 71 -8.21 -24.44 34.15
CA SER A 71 -9.06 -23.25 34.34
C SER A 71 -10.51 -23.55 34.74
N GLY A 72 -10.81 -24.81 35.06
CA GLY A 72 -12.09 -25.24 35.68
C GLY A 72 -13.16 -25.76 34.71
N GLN A 73 -13.07 -25.45 33.41
CA GLN A 73 -13.97 -26.00 32.40
C GLN A 73 -13.72 -27.52 32.21
N PRO A 74 -14.73 -28.33 31.80
CA PRO A 74 -14.53 -29.75 31.58
C PRO A 74 -13.76 -30.07 30.28
N PRO A 75 -13.10 -31.24 30.18
CA PRO A 75 -12.64 -31.78 28.90
C PRO A 75 -13.83 -32.21 28.03
N SER A 76 -13.60 -32.37 26.72
CA SER A 76 -14.62 -32.79 25.77
C SER A 76 -14.15 -33.97 24.91
N TRP A 77 -14.91 -34.35 23.88
CA TRP A 77 -14.46 -35.30 22.86
C TRP A 77 -13.36 -34.72 21.95
N ALA A 78 -13.26 -33.39 21.88
CA ALA A 78 -12.41 -32.67 20.95
C ALA A 78 -11.17 -32.01 21.58
N HIS A 79 -11.08 -31.94 22.91
CA HIS A 79 -9.91 -31.43 23.62
C HIS A 79 -9.80 -32.02 25.03
N GLY A 80 -8.58 -32.08 25.54
CA GLY A 80 -8.30 -32.39 26.94
C GLY A 80 -8.77 -31.28 27.91
N GLN A 81 -8.35 -31.39 29.17
CA GLN A 81 -8.67 -30.43 30.22
C GLN A 81 -8.20 -29.02 29.83
N PRO A 82 -9.11 -28.02 29.70
CA PRO A 82 -8.73 -26.64 29.43
C PRO A 82 -7.85 -26.07 30.56
N LEU A 83 -6.84 -25.28 30.16
CA LEU A 83 -5.84 -24.66 31.01
C LEU A 83 -5.91 -23.13 30.88
N CYS A 84 -5.43 -22.41 31.89
CA CYS A 84 -5.43 -20.95 31.93
C CYS A 84 -4.84 -20.30 30.66
N GLY A 85 -3.77 -20.87 30.09
CA GLY A 85 -3.14 -20.33 28.88
C GLY A 85 -2.35 -19.03 29.14
N ARG A 86 -2.04 -18.30 28.06
CA ARG A 86 -1.20 -17.09 28.06
C ARG A 86 -1.86 -15.97 27.25
N PRO A 87 -1.78 -14.69 27.67
CA PRO A 87 -2.29 -13.54 26.91
C PRO A 87 -1.46 -13.18 25.68
N GLU A 88 -0.25 -13.74 25.55
CA GLU A 88 0.64 -13.53 24.41
C GLU A 88 1.19 -14.88 23.90
N PRO A 89 1.39 -15.03 22.57
CA PRO A 89 1.02 -14.09 21.51
C PRO A 89 -0.50 -14.05 21.25
N MET A 90 -0.98 -12.97 20.63
CA MET A 90 -2.38 -12.80 20.23
C MET A 90 -2.82 -13.81 19.14
N GLY A 91 -4.11 -14.12 19.11
CA GLY A 91 -4.72 -15.09 18.21
C GLY A 91 -4.62 -16.54 18.70
N ALA A 92 -4.99 -17.49 17.84
CA ALA A 92 -4.71 -18.91 18.08
C ALA A 92 -3.28 -19.27 17.66
N THR A 93 -2.48 -19.76 18.61
CA THR A 93 -1.10 -20.24 18.40
C THR A 93 -0.88 -21.59 19.09
N LEU A 94 0.11 -22.35 18.63
CA LEU A 94 0.41 -23.66 19.19
C LEU A 94 1.59 -23.56 20.16
N ASP A 95 1.42 -24.05 21.38
CA ASP A 95 2.48 -24.14 22.38
C ASP A 95 3.47 -25.27 21.99
N PRO A 96 4.76 -24.97 21.74
CA PRO A 96 5.75 -25.97 21.34
C PRO A 96 6.20 -26.89 22.48
N GLU A 97 5.94 -26.54 23.75
CA GLU A 97 6.31 -27.37 24.91
C GLU A 97 5.21 -28.38 25.25
N THR A 98 3.93 -28.00 25.10
CA THR A 98 2.78 -28.83 25.49
C THR A 98 1.99 -29.42 24.32
N GLY A 99 2.09 -28.85 23.12
CA GLY A 99 1.23 -29.18 21.98
C GLY A 99 -0.23 -28.75 22.18
N ALA A 100 -0.52 -27.84 23.11
CA ALA A 100 -1.84 -27.25 23.30
C ALA A 100 -2.02 -26.02 22.39
N THR A 101 -3.23 -25.82 21.85
CA THR A 101 -3.57 -24.58 21.15
C THR A 101 -3.93 -23.52 22.18
N ASN A 102 -3.12 -22.47 22.28
CA ASN A 102 -3.39 -21.28 23.07
C ASN A 102 -4.18 -20.27 22.23
N PHE A 103 -5.27 -19.75 22.77
CA PHE A 103 -6.07 -18.67 22.21
C PHE A 103 -5.89 -17.43 23.08
N ALA A 104 -5.69 -16.26 22.46
CA ALA A 104 -5.64 -14.98 23.16
C ALA A 104 -6.32 -13.86 22.35
N VAL A 105 -7.25 -13.13 22.96
CA VAL A 105 -8.03 -12.07 22.29
C VAL A 105 -8.23 -10.86 23.20
N PHE A 106 -8.05 -9.66 22.66
CA PHE A 106 -8.31 -8.40 23.36
C PHE A 106 -9.81 -8.07 23.34
N ALA A 107 -10.38 -7.77 24.52
CA ALA A 107 -11.72 -7.19 24.67
C ALA A 107 -11.86 -6.55 26.06
N SER A 108 -11.40 -5.30 26.24
CA SER A 108 -11.38 -4.65 27.57
C SER A 108 -12.80 -4.44 28.11
N ASN A 109 -13.71 -3.97 27.26
CA ASN A 109 -15.09 -3.61 27.62
C ASN A 109 -16.05 -4.80 27.86
N SER A 110 -15.55 -6.04 27.79
CA SER A 110 -16.34 -7.27 27.98
C SER A 110 -16.30 -7.80 29.42
N TRP A 111 -17.47 -8.24 29.91
CA TRP A 111 -17.64 -8.92 31.21
C TRP A 111 -17.59 -10.45 31.08
N GLY A 112 -17.70 -11.01 29.87
CA GLY A 112 -17.55 -12.43 29.60
C GLY A 112 -17.12 -12.72 28.17
N VAL A 113 -16.42 -13.84 27.96
CA VAL A 113 -16.05 -14.37 26.64
C VAL A 113 -16.22 -15.89 26.63
N SER A 114 -16.78 -16.42 25.54
CA SER A 114 -16.68 -17.85 25.21
C SER A 114 -15.84 -18.05 23.96
N LEU A 115 -15.01 -19.10 23.96
CA LEU A 115 -14.43 -19.67 22.74
C LEU A 115 -15.45 -20.64 22.12
N CYS A 116 -15.95 -20.32 20.94
CA CYS A 116 -16.88 -21.15 20.17
C CYS A 116 -16.10 -21.98 19.14
N LEU A 117 -16.28 -23.30 19.13
CA LEU A 117 -15.66 -24.24 18.21
C LEU A 117 -16.68 -24.81 17.22
N PHE A 118 -16.25 -25.05 15.99
CA PHE A 118 -17.10 -25.43 14.86
C PHE A 118 -16.50 -26.57 14.05
N THR A 119 -17.28 -27.59 13.72
CA THR A 119 -17.04 -28.38 12.49
C THR A 119 -17.47 -27.56 11.27
N GLU A 120 -16.91 -27.82 10.08
CA GLU A 120 -17.37 -27.14 8.86
C GLU A 120 -18.85 -27.43 8.56
N ALA A 121 -19.37 -28.60 8.99
CA ALA A 121 -20.77 -28.97 8.83
C ALA A 121 -21.70 -28.17 9.77
N ASP A 122 -21.30 -27.92 11.01
CA ASP A 122 -22.06 -27.09 11.95
C ASP A 122 -21.98 -25.60 11.57
N LEU A 123 -20.81 -25.13 11.12
CA LEU A 123 -20.62 -23.78 10.58
C LEU A 123 -21.56 -23.50 9.41
N ARG A 124 -21.61 -24.40 8.41
CA ARG A 124 -22.54 -24.35 7.27
C ARG A 124 -24.02 -24.46 7.68
N ALA A 125 -24.31 -24.98 8.87
CA ALA A 125 -25.65 -25.05 9.45
C ALA A 125 -25.97 -23.89 10.41
N GLY A 126 -25.07 -22.91 10.57
CA GLY A 126 -25.25 -21.78 11.46
C GLY A 126 -25.24 -22.14 12.96
N ARG A 127 -24.49 -23.16 13.38
CA ARG A 127 -24.47 -23.64 14.78
C ARG A 127 -23.06 -23.79 15.33
N VAL A 128 -22.90 -23.58 16.64
CA VAL A 128 -21.68 -23.93 17.39
C VAL A 128 -21.66 -25.44 17.65
N THR A 129 -20.48 -26.08 17.58
CA THR A 129 -20.29 -27.50 17.93
C THR A 129 -20.00 -27.68 19.41
N LEU A 130 -19.11 -26.85 19.97
CA LEU A 130 -18.75 -26.81 21.39
C LEU A 130 -18.48 -25.35 21.79
N GLU A 131 -18.88 -24.96 23.01
CA GLU A 131 -18.60 -23.63 23.55
C GLU A 131 -17.87 -23.75 24.89
N VAL A 132 -16.76 -23.03 25.03
CA VAL A 132 -15.91 -23.02 26.24
C VAL A 132 -15.96 -21.61 26.81
N ALA A 133 -16.73 -21.40 27.89
CA ALA A 133 -16.78 -20.13 28.60
C ALA A 133 -15.48 -19.89 29.39
N LEU A 134 -14.86 -18.72 29.25
CA LEU A 134 -13.61 -18.35 29.93
C LEU A 134 -13.92 -17.76 31.31
N SER A 135 -13.21 -18.21 32.35
CA SER A 135 -13.34 -17.60 33.69
C SER A 135 -12.56 -16.28 33.76
N PRO A 136 -13.13 -15.15 34.22
CA PRO A 136 -12.39 -13.90 34.43
C PRO A 136 -11.19 -14.06 35.38
N GLU A 137 -11.22 -15.06 36.27
CA GLU A 137 -10.25 -15.27 37.35
C GLU A 137 -9.00 -16.04 36.90
N GLY A 138 -9.10 -16.82 35.81
CA GLY A 138 -8.03 -17.69 35.30
C GLY A 138 -7.75 -17.58 33.81
N ASN A 139 -8.70 -17.04 33.04
CA ASN A 139 -8.65 -16.89 31.59
C ASN A 139 -8.68 -15.42 31.13
N LYS A 140 -8.29 -14.46 31.99
CA LYS A 140 -8.11 -13.05 31.62
C LYS A 140 -6.86 -12.48 32.32
N THR A 141 -6.02 -11.76 31.57
CA THR A 141 -4.88 -10.99 32.09
C THR A 141 -4.98 -9.56 31.56
N GLY A 142 -5.33 -8.62 32.45
CA GLY A 142 -5.69 -7.26 32.03
C GLY A 142 -6.90 -7.30 31.09
N ASP A 143 -6.76 -6.74 29.90
CA ASP A 143 -7.81 -6.68 28.88
C ASP A 143 -7.84 -7.88 27.92
N VAL A 144 -6.91 -8.83 28.07
CA VAL A 144 -6.73 -9.96 27.17
C VAL A 144 -7.31 -11.22 27.79
N TRP A 145 -8.30 -11.81 27.11
CA TRP A 145 -8.86 -13.11 27.45
C TRP A 145 -8.04 -14.22 26.79
N HIS A 146 -7.79 -15.32 27.50
CA HIS A 146 -6.95 -16.41 27.00
C HIS A 146 -7.29 -17.79 27.59
N VAL A 147 -7.11 -18.84 26.79
CA VAL A 147 -7.29 -20.24 27.22
C VAL A 147 -6.39 -21.15 26.38
N ALA A 148 -5.86 -22.22 26.97
CA ALA A 148 -5.13 -23.25 26.23
C ALA A 148 -5.90 -24.58 26.23
N LEU A 149 -6.05 -25.19 25.05
CA LEU A 149 -6.75 -26.45 24.83
C LEU A 149 -5.75 -27.56 24.41
N PRO A 150 -5.37 -28.47 25.33
CA PRO A 150 -4.46 -29.58 25.02
C PRO A 150 -5.12 -30.61 24.08
N GLY A 151 -4.40 -31.04 23.04
CA GLY A 151 -4.88 -32.10 22.14
C GLY A 151 -6.17 -31.75 21.41
N LEU A 152 -6.33 -30.49 21.00
CA LEU A 152 -7.48 -30.01 20.24
C LEU A 152 -7.61 -30.71 18.87
N GLU A 153 -8.82 -31.10 18.51
CA GLU A 153 -9.14 -31.70 17.20
C GLU A 153 -8.85 -30.72 16.06
N ALA A 154 -8.05 -31.16 15.08
CA ALA A 154 -7.41 -30.30 14.09
C ALA A 154 -8.30 -29.93 12.89
N SER A 155 -9.47 -30.54 12.70
CA SER A 155 -10.45 -30.15 11.68
C SER A 155 -11.42 -29.06 12.16
N LEU A 156 -11.42 -28.74 13.45
CA LEU A 156 -12.24 -27.66 14.01
C LEU A 156 -11.78 -26.28 13.55
N LEU A 157 -12.73 -25.36 13.54
CA LEU A 157 -12.59 -23.92 13.33
C LEU A 157 -13.05 -23.21 14.61
N TYR A 158 -12.72 -21.94 14.80
CA TYR A 158 -13.06 -21.20 16.03
C TYR A 158 -13.52 -19.75 15.79
N GLY A 159 -14.19 -19.19 16.80
CA GLY A 159 -14.53 -17.78 16.95
C GLY A 159 -14.87 -17.48 18.40
N TYR A 160 -15.28 -16.26 18.73
CA TYR A 160 -15.61 -15.86 20.10
C TYR A 160 -17.04 -15.35 20.22
N ARG A 161 -17.73 -15.70 21.31
CA ARG A 161 -18.96 -15.02 21.75
C ARG A 161 -18.59 -14.03 22.84
N ILE A 162 -18.98 -12.77 22.69
CA ILE A 162 -18.57 -11.67 23.59
C ILE A 162 -19.79 -11.15 24.35
N PHE A 163 -19.65 -11.08 25.67
CA PHE A 163 -20.67 -10.59 26.59
C PHE A 163 -20.21 -9.23 27.14
N GLY A 164 -21.03 -8.20 26.93
CA GLY A 164 -20.72 -6.81 27.25
C GLY A 164 -21.98 -5.93 27.16
N SER A 165 -21.81 -4.61 27.16
CA SER A 165 -22.92 -3.65 26.98
C SER A 165 -23.21 -3.29 25.52
N ASN A 166 -24.38 -2.72 25.28
CA ASN A 166 -24.83 -2.33 23.95
C ASN A 166 -25.63 -1.02 24.04
N ASP A 167 -25.24 0.00 23.27
CA ASP A 167 -25.83 1.34 23.34
C ASP A 167 -27.29 1.43 22.86
N GLN A 168 -27.83 0.36 22.27
CA GLN A 168 -29.24 0.23 21.92
C GLN A 168 -30.09 -0.42 23.02
N LEU A 169 -29.44 -0.99 24.06
CA LEU A 169 -30.09 -1.80 25.10
C LEU A 169 -29.83 -1.29 26.53
N HIS A 170 -28.65 -0.73 26.81
CA HIS A 170 -28.25 -0.29 28.15
C HIS A 170 -27.94 1.21 28.15
N GLU A 171 -28.50 1.95 29.11
CA GLU A 171 -28.14 3.36 29.32
C GLU A 171 -26.64 3.52 29.67
N ASP A 172 -26.12 4.72 29.40
CA ASP A 172 -24.74 5.14 29.65
C ASP A 172 -23.62 4.26 29.04
N SER A 173 -23.96 3.54 27.97
CA SER A 173 -23.05 2.64 27.24
C SER A 173 -22.74 3.05 25.79
N GLU A 174 -22.92 4.33 25.43
CA GLU A 174 -22.77 4.90 24.08
C GLU A 174 -21.50 4.40 23.36
N GLY A 175 -21.66 3.85 22.15
CA GLY A 175 -20.56 3.30 21.37
C GLY A 175 -20.13 1.87 21.77
N GLN A 176 -20.67 1.26 22.83
CA GLN A 176 -20.55 -0.19 23.06
C GLN A 176 -21.54 -0.92 22.14
N ARG A 177 -21.12 -2.01 21.50
CA ARG A 177 -21.95 -2.77 20.51
C ARG A 177 -21.79 -4.28 20.62
N HIS A 178 -21.64 -4.80 21.84
CA HIS A 178 -21.57 -6.24 22.06
C HIS A 178 -22.94 -6.88 21.76
N ASP A 179 -22.94 -8.01 21.05
CA ASP A 179 -24.14 -8.79 20.71
C ASP A 179 -23.82 -10.29 20.92
N PRO A 180 -24.16 -10.87 22.08
CA PRO A 180 -23.84 -12.26 22.39
C PRO A 180 -24.67 -13.27 21.58
N SER A 181 -25.63 -12.85 20.74
CA SER A 181 -26.23 -13.76 19.76
C SER A 181 -25.23 -14.16 18.67
N ARG A 182 -24.27 -13.27 18.35
CA ARG A 182 -23.26 -13.49 17.31
C ARG A 182 -22.04 -14.25 17.85
N VAL A 183 -21.32 -14.86 16.93
CA VAL A 183 -19.94 -15.30 17.13
C VAL A 183 -19.05 -14.48 16.19
N VAL A 184 -18.06 -13.79 16.75
CA VAL A 184 -17.13 -12.92 16.01
C VAL A 184 -15.81 -13.63 15.69
N LEU A 185 -15.16 -13.18 14.63
CA LEU A 185 -13.86 -13.65 14.18
C LEU A 185 -12.73 -13.16 15.11
N ASP A 186 -11.64 -13.93 15.14
CA ASP A 186 -10.37 -13.50 15.72
C ASP A 186 -9.68 -12.49 14.77
N PRO A 187 -9.29 -11.28 15.21
CA PRO A 187 -8.59 -10.31 14.36
C PRO A 187 -7.26 -10.82 13.82
N TYR A 188 -6.58 -11.70 14.55
CA TYR A 188 -5.29 -12.30 14.20
C TYR A 188 -5.43 -13.63 13.43
N SER A 189 -6.65 -13.98 13.00
CA SER A 189 -6.92 -15.20 12.23
C SER A 189 -6.13 -15.25 10.92
N LYS A 190 -5.32 -16.30 10.77
CA LYS A 190 -4.45 -16.51 9.59
C LYS A 190 -5.20 -17.04 8.37
N VAL A 191 -6.37 -17.66 8.57
CA VAL A 191 -7.30 -18.09 7.51
C VAL A 191 -8.72 -18.01 8.07
N ILE A 192 -9.66 -17.56 7.24
CA ILE A 192 -11.09 -17.49 7.55
C ILE A 192 -11.85 -18.44 6.61
N ILE A 193 -12.79 -19.19 7.17
CA ILE A 193 -13.72 -20.07 6.47
C ILE A 193 -15.15 -19.60 6.81
N ASN A 194 -16.02 -19.46 5.81
CA ASN A 194 -17.38 -18.93 5.99
C ASN A 194 -18.45 -19.76 5.25
N GLY A 195 -18.18 -21.05 5.03
CA GLY A 195 -19.04 -21.96 4.27
C GLY A 195 -19.03 -21.76 2.75
N ARG A 196 -18.52 -20.63 2.25
CA ARG A 196 -18.37 -20.31 0.81
C ARG A 196 -16.94 -20.60 0.39
N GLN A 197 -16.74 -21.51 -0.56
CA GLN A 197 -15.42 -21.96 -1.02
C GLN A 197 -14.98 -21.23 -2.30
N ARG A 198 -15.91 -20.67 -3.09
CA ARG A 198 -15.63 -20.06 -4.39
C ARG A 198 -16.07 -18.60 -4.47
N PHE A 199 -15.36 -17.81 -5.26
CA PHE A 199 -15.73 -16.42 -5.53
C PHE A 199 -17.11 -16.36 -6.20
N GLY A 200 -18.03 -15.61 -5.58
CA GLY A 200 -19.41 -15.47 -6.04
C GLY A 200 -20.35 -16.62 -5.63
N GLU A 201 -19.87 -17.59 -4.83
CA GLU A 201 -20.72 -18.63 -4.24
C GLU A 201 -21.52 -18.04 -3.09
N MET A 202 -22.85 -18.06 -3.21
CA MET A 202 -23.77 -17.64 -2.15
C MET A 202 -23.66 -18.58 -0.94
N GLY A 203 -23.82 -18.03 0.27
CA GLY A 203 -23.90 -18.82 1.50
C GLY A 203 -25.17 -19.68 1.56
N PRO A 204 -25.24 -20.60 2.55
CA PRO A 204 -26.37 -21.52 2.70
C PRO A 204 -27.69 -20.77 2.97
N GLU A 205 -28.80 -21.32 2.44
CA GLU A 205 -30.15 -20.86 2.77
C GLU A 205 -30.52 -21.34 4.18
N LEU A 206 -30.40 -20.44 5.16
CA LEU A 206 -30.74 -20.66 6.57
C LEU A 206 -31.80 -19.65 7.02
N ALA A 207 -32.49 -19.95 8.12
CA ALA A 207 -33.42 -19.03 8.77
C ALA A 207 -32.66 -18.01 9.63
N TYR A 208 -31.94 -17.07 9.00
CA TYR A 208 -31.06 -16.09 9.66
C TYR A 208 -31.79 -15.13 10.64
N ASP A 209 -33.11 -15.01 10.56
CA ASP A 209 -33.94 -14.28 11.53
C ASP A 209 -34.17 -15.06 12.85
N SER A 210 -33.73 -16.32 12.93
CA SER A 210 -33.89 -17.18 14.11
C SER A 210 -32.73 -16.98 15.10
N PRO A 211 -32.99 -16.83 16.42
CA PRO A 211 -31.94 -16.68 17.43
C PRO A 211 -31.03 -17.92 17.56
N ASP A 212 -31.49 -19.09 17.10
CA ASP A 212 -30.73 -20.35 17.09
C ASP A 212 -29.79 -20.49 15.87
N VAL A 213 -29.75 -19.51 14.95
CA VAL A 213 -29.01 -19.56 13.68
C VAL A 213 -27.98 -18.44 13.59
N LEU A 214 -26.72 -18.82 13.40
CA LEU A 214 -25.60 -17.91 13.25
C LEU A 214 -25.40 -17.42 11.80
N GLY A 215 -24.82 -16.21 11.68
CA GLY A 215 -24.72 -15.43 10.45
C GLY A 215 -25.69 -14.25 10.44
N HIS A 216 -25.67 -13.45 9.36
CA HIS A 216 -26.55 -12.30 9.16
C HIS A 216 -27.46 -12.45 7.93
N ALA A 217 -26.96 -13.09 6.87
CA ALA A 217 -27.69 -13.34 5.62
C ALA A 217 -26.96 -14.41 4.79
N ALA A 218 -27.54 -14.86 3.67
CA ALA A 218 -26.83 -15.74 2.75
C ALA A 218 -25.59 -15.07 2.10
N THR A 219 -25.55 -13.74 2.01
CA THR A 219 -24.33 -12.97 1.62
C THR A 219 -23.32 -12.82 2.76
N TRP A 220 -23.77 -12.98 4.01
CA TRP A 220 -22.98 -12.84 5.24
C TRP A 220 -23.23 -14.05 6.19
N PRO A 221 -22.89 -15.28 5.76
CA PRO A 221 -23.02 -16.48 6.62
C PRO A 221 -22.00 -16.44 7.76
N GLN A 222 -22.18 -17.30 8.78
CA GLN A 222 -21.23 -17.38 9.88
C GLN A 222 -19.83 -17.72 9.38
N ALA A 223 -18.84 -16.97 9.87
CA ALA A 223 -17.43 -17.17 9.60
C ALA A 223 -16.71 -17.71 10.85
N ALA A 224 -15.66 -18.49 10.65
CA ALA A 224 -14.78 -18.98 11.69
C ALA A 224 -13.32 -18.98 11.21
N ALA A 225 -12.39 -18.79 12.15
CA ALA A 225 -10.96 -18.86 11.92
C ALA A 225 -10.47 -20.32 11.91
N ALA A 226 -9.50 -20.63 11.05
CA ALA A 226 -8.84 -21.94 11.09
C ALA A 226 -7.80 -22.00 12.21
N LEU A 227 -7.63 -23.18 12.81
CA LEU A 227 -6.60 -23.45 13.81
C LEU A 227 -5.18 -23.36 13.22
N PRO A 228 -4.14 -23.03 14.03
CA PRO A 228 -2.76 -23.06 13.59
C PRO A 228 -2.33 -24.48 13.15
N PRO A 229 -1.58 -24.62 12.04
CA PRO A 229 -1.16 -25.93 11.54
C PRO A 229 -0.18 -26.64 12.51
N PRO A 230 -0.25 -27.99 12.65
CA PRO A 230 0.65 -28.75 13.51
C PRO A 230 2.16 -28.64 13.14
N PRO A 231 3.08 -28.88 14.10
CA PRO A 231 4.53 -28.76 13.89
C PRO A 231 5.00 -29.74 12.81
N GLY A 232 5.91 -29.34 11.93
CA GLY A 232 6.37 -30.18 10.83
C GLY A 232 5.36 -30.40 9.69
N THR A 233 4.11 -29.93 9.84
CA THR A 233 3.14 -29.78 8.73
C THR A 233 2.97 -28.31 8.31
N ALA A 234 3.35 -27.39 9.19
CA ALA A 234 3.34 -25.94 8.99
C ALA A 234 4.51 -25.40 8.15
N ASP A 235 5.62 -26.15 8.07
CA ASP A 235 6.89 -25.69 7.51
C ASP A 235 6.83 -25.63 5.98
N PHE A 236 6.35 -24.50 5.45
CA PHE A 236 6.43 -24.19 4.03
C PHE A 236 7.90 -24.09 3.61
N ASP A 237 8.35 -24.99 2.73
CA ASP A 237 9.70 -24.93 2.21
C ASP A 237 9.85 -23.72 1.27
N TRP A 238 10.42 -22.64 1.80
CA TRP A 238 10.83 -21.46 1.06
C TRP A 238 12.01 -21.74 0.10
N GLU A 239 12.66 -22.91 0.17
CA GLU A 239 13.78 -23.33 -0.68
C GLU A 239 14.97 -22.32 -0.65
N GLY A 240 15.13 -21.63 0.49
CA GLY A 240 16.13 -20.58 0.70
C GLY A 240 15.72 -19.17 0.24
N ASP A 241 14.48 -18.99 -0.23
CA ASP A 241 13.90 -17.70 -0.61
C ASP A 241 13.96 -16.65 0.51
N ARG A 242 14.03 -15.38 0.10
CA ARG A 242 13.94 -14.17 0.95
C ARG A 242 13.38 -13.01 0.12
N PRO A 243 12.70 -12.04 0.75
CA PRO A 243 12.32 -10.78 0.10
C PRO A 243 13.53 -10.14 -0.60
N LEU A 244 13.33 -9.63 -1.82
CA LEU A 244 14.44 -9.35 -2.75
C LEU A 244 15.27 -8.12 -2.37
N GLY A 245 14.64 -7.11 -1.76
CA GLY A 245 15.32 -5.89 -1.33
C GLY A 245 15.91 -5.07 -2.49
N LEU A 246 15.21 -5.02 -3.64
CA LEU A 246 15.62 -4.23 -4.79
C LEU A 246 15.63 -2.73 -4.46
N PRO A 247 16.54 -1.93 -5.04
CA PRO A 247 16.54 -0.48 -4.86
C PRO A 247 15.24 0.15 -5.39
N MET A 248 14.74 1.17 -4.70
CA MET A 248 13.46 1.80 -5.03
C MET A 248 13.48 2.47 -6.41
N GLU A 249 14.62 3.09 -6.77
CA GLU A 249 14.90 3.69 -8.07
C GLU A 249 14.94 2.68 -9.24
N ASP A 250 15.08 1.39 -8.94
CA ASP A 250 15.19 0.30 -9.92
C ASP A 250 13.86 -0.43 -10.16
N LEU A 251 12.79 -0.03 -9.48
CA LEU A 251 11.45 -0.57 -9.69
C LEU A 251 10.76 -0.03 -10.96
N VAL A 252 10.01 -0.91 -11.61
CA VAL A 252 8.83 -0.62 -12.43
C VAL A 252 7.73 -1.50 -11.84
N ILE A 253 6.71 -0.85 -11.27
CA ILE A 253 5.60 -1.47 -10.55
C ILE A 253 4.48 -1.81 -11.54
N TYR A 254 3.82 -2.95 -11.36
CA TYR A 254 2.63 -3.38 -12.10
C TYR A 254 1.47 -3.61 -11.13
N GLU A 255 0.54 -2.66 -11.08
CA GLU A 255 -0.67 -2.72 -10.27
C GLU A 255 -1.66 -3.70 -10.91
N MET A 256 -2.05 -4.75 -10.18
CA MET A 256 -2.84 -5.85 -10.74
C MET A 256 -3.78 -6.52 -9.74
N HIS A 257 -4.85 -7.08 -10.28
CA HIS A 257 -5.86 -7.79 -9.50
C HIS A 257 -5.70 -9.31 -9.62
N VAL A 258 -5.61 -10.03 -8.50
CA VAL A 258 -5.39 -11.50 -8.48
C VAL A 258 -6.38 -12.25 -9.38
N ARG A 259 -7.69 -12.00 -9.16
CA ARG A 259 -8.75 -12.54 -10.02
C ARG A 259 -8.66 -12.06 -11.47
N GLY A 260 -8.69 -10.74 -11.69
CA GLY A 260 -8.67 -10.13 -13.03
C GLY A 260 -7.52 -10.59 -13.93
N PHE A 261 -6.33 -10.82 -13.37
CA PHE A 261 -5.16 -11.23 -14.14
C PHE A 261 -5.35 -12.54 -14.91
N THR A 262 -6.16 -13.50 -14.41
CA THR A 262 -6.33 -14.80 -15.08
C THR A 262 -7.75 -15.35 -15.18
N GLN A 263 -8.77 -14.66 -14.66
CA GLN A 263 -10.16 -15.13 -14.71
C GLN A 263 -10.75 -15.19 -16.15
N GLY A 264 -10.27 -14.35 -17.07
CA GLY A 264 -10.68 -14.40 -18.48
C GLY A 264 -10.23 -15.70 -19.17
N GLN A 265 -11.14 -16.40 -19.86
CA GLN A 265 -10.92 -17.74 -20.44
C GLN A 265 -9.65 -17.85 -21.31
N ALA A 266 -9.27 -16.78 -21.99
CA ALA A 266 -8.06 -16.73 -22.82
C ALA A 266 -6.74 -16.80 -22.04
N SER A 267 -6.77 -16.67 -20.71
CA SER A 267 -5.59 -16.88 -19.86
C SER A 267 -5.02 -18.29 -20.01
N GLY A 268 -5.86 -19.30 -20.24
CA GLY A 268 -5.44 -20.68 -20.46
C GLY A 268 -4.65 -21.31 -19.32
N VAL A 269 -4.91 -20.91 -18.07
CA VAL A 269 -4.28 -21.45 -16.85
C VAL A 269 -5.11 -22.57 -16.21
N SER A 270 -4.51 -23.42 -15.39
CA SER A 270 -5.19 -24.53 -14.71
C SER A 270 -6.13 -24.09 -13.58
N ALA A 271 -5.92 -22.90 -13.00
CA ALA A 271 -6.78 -22.31 -11.97
C ALA A 271 -7.06 -20.81 -12.22
N PRO A 272 -8.02 -20.48 -13.10
CA PRO A 272 -8.37 -19.09 -13.43
C PRO A 272 -8.73 -18.26 -12.20
N GLY A 273 -8.17 -17.05 -12.12
CA GLY A 273 -8.51 -16.05 -11.11
C GLY A 273 -7.96 -16.32 -9.70
N THR A 274 -6.87 -17.09 -9.58
CA THR A 274 -6.27 -17.50 -8.30
C THR A 274 -4.79 -17.14 -8.18
N PHE A 275 -4.23 -17.24 -6.96
CA PHE A 275 -2.79 -17.13 -6.71
C PHE A 275 -1.99 -18.14 -7.56
N ARG A 276 -2.46 -19.39 -7.68
CA ARG A 276 -1.90 -20.39 -8.61
C ARG A 276 -2.00 -19.95 -10.07
N GLY A 277 -3.09 -19.31 -10.47
CA GLY A 277 -3.27 -18.74 -11.81
C GLY A 277 -2.20 -17.71 -12.15
N ILE A 278 -1.83 -16.84 -11.20
CA ILE A 278 -0.71 -15.87 -11.36
C ILE A 278 0.59 -16.61 -11.71
N ILE A 279 0.95 -17.67 -10.97
CA ILE A 279 2.21 -18.42 -11.16
C ILE A 279 2.36 -18.89 -12.60
N GLU A 280 1.30 -19.43 -13.20
CA GLU A 280 1.28 -19.92 -14.58
C GLU A 280 1.50 -18.80 -15.62
N ARG A 281 1.45 -17.52 -15.23
CA ARG A 281 1.59 -16.35 -16.12
C ARG A 281 2.65 -15.33 -15.68
N LEU A 282 3.43 -15.58 -14.64
CA LEU A 282 4.53 -14.68 -14.22
C LEU A 282 5.59 -14.44 -15.31
N ASP A 283 5.78 -15.40 -16.22
CA ASP A 283 6.69 -15.28 -17.37
C ASP A 283 6.27 -14.15 -18.33
N TYR A 284 4.97 -13.77 -18.39
CA TYR A 284 4.49 -12.59 -19.12
C TYR A 284 5.02 -11.29 -18.49
N LEU A 285 4.95 -11.17 -17.17
CA LEU A 285 5.41 -9.99 -16.43
C LEU A 285 6.93 -9.85 -16.50
N GLN A 286 7.66 -10.95 -16.34
CA GLN A 286 9.12 -10.97 -16.58
C GLN A 286 9.46 -10.60 -18.04
N GLY A 287 8.67 -11.09 -19.00
CA GLY A 287 8.81 -10.76 -20.43
C GLY A 287 8.41 -9.32 -20.80
N LEU A 288 7.55 -8.67 -20.02
CA LEU A 288 7.24 -7.23 -20.10
C LEU A 288 8.38 -6.38 -19.52
N GLY A 289 9.07 -6.90 -18.49
CA GLY A 289 10.25 -6.29 -17.87
C GLY A 289 9.98 -5.56 -16.55
N VAL A 290 8.80 -5.76 -15.96
CA VAL A 290 8.46 -5.26 -14.62
C VAL A 290 9.19 -6.06 -13.54
N ASN A 291 9.29 -5.52 -12.33
CA ASN A 291 10.02 -6.16 -11.21
C ASN A 291 9.43 -5.88 -9.82
N ALA A 292 8.24 -5.32 -9.77
CA ALA A 292 7.38 -5.37 -8.60
C ALA A 292 5.94 -5.54 -9.11
N ILE A 293 5.14 -6.37 -8.44
CA ILE A 293 3.69 -6.38 -8.58
C ILE A 293 3.08 -5.70 -7.35
N GLU A 294 2.12 -4.82 -7.56
CA GLU A 294 1.30 -4.23 -6.51
C GLU A 294 -0.07 -4.92 -6.59
N LEU A 295 -0.33 -5.81 -5.64
CA LEU A 295 -1.56 -6.59 -5.60
C LEU A 295 -2.66 -5.77 -4.94
N MET A 296 -3.74 -5.51 -5.69
CA MET A 296 -5.02 -5.02 -5.15
C MET A 296 -5.51 -5.94 -4.00
N PRO A 297 -6.28 -5.43 -3.02
CA PRO A 297 -6.44 -6.04 -1.70
C PRO A 297 -6.59 -7.57 -1.67
N ILE A 298 -5.62 -8.23 -1.03
CA ILE A 298 -5.60 -9.70 -0.89
C ILE A 298 -5.95 -10.18 0.52
N HIS A 299 -6.20 -9.28 1.48
CA HIS A 299 -6.78 -9.65 2.78
C HIS A 299 -8.20 -10.22 2.56
N GLU A 300 -8.68 -11.07 3.47
CA GLU A 300 -10.04 -11.62 3.36
C GLU A 300 -11.08 -10.49 3.35
N PHE A 301 -11.86 -10.41 2.26
CA PHE A 301 -12.96 -9.48 2.04
C PHE A 301 -14.19 -10.21 1.51
N ASN A 302 -15.39 -9.62 1.61
CA ASN A 302 -16.60 -10.25 1.10
C ASN A 302 -17.03 -9.70 -0.26
N GLU A 303 -16.87 -10.50 -1.31
CA GLU A 303 -17.28 -10.15 -2.67
C GLU A 303 -18.80 -10.04 -2.84
N LEU A 304 -19.60 -10.52 -1.88
CA LEU A 304 -21.06 -10.51 -1.91
C LEU A 304 -21.70 -9.41 -1.04
N GLU A 305 -20.92 -8.53 -0.41
CA GLU A 305 -21.43 -7.61 0.63
C GLU A 305 -22.56 -6.67 0.15
N TYR A 306 -22.52 -6.24 -1.11
CA TYR A 306 -23.61 -5.52 -1.80
C TYR A 306 -24.08 -6.26 -3.06
N TYR A 307 -24.18 -7.58 -2.99
CA TYR A 307 -24.63 -8.44 -4.09
C TYR A 307 -26.07 -8.11 -4.53
N GLN A 308 -26.20 -7.43 -5.67
CA GLN A 308 -27.46 -6.91 -6.20
C GLN A 308 -27.45 -6.95 -7.72
N ILE A 309 -28.60 -7.22 -8.34
CA ILE A 309 -28.74 -7.15 -9.80
C ILE A 309 -28.55 -5.70 -10.28
N ILE A 310 -27.76 -5.52 -11.34
CA ILE A 310 -27.51 -4.21 -11.98
C ILE A 310 -28.78 -3.82 -12.76
N PRO A 311 -29.45 -2.70 -12.42
CA PRO A 311 -30.75 -2.34 -13.01
C PRO A 311 -30.71 -2.28 -14.54
N GLY A 312 -31.58 -3.08 -15.19
CA GLY A 312 -31.67 -3.16 -16.65
C GLY A 312 -30.73 -4.18 -17.30
N THR A 313 -30.06 -5.04 -16.52
CA THR A 313 -29.21 -6.13 -17.03
C THR A 313 -29.43 -7.43 -16.23
N ASP A 314 -28.95 -8.56 -16.74
CA ASP A 314 -28.90 -9.83 -16.02
C ASP A 314 -27.63 -10.01 -15.17
N ALA A 315 -26.78 -8.97 -15.08
CA ALA A 315 -25.52 -9.00 -14.33
C ALA A 315 -25.69 -8.54 -12.88
N TYR A 316 -24.78 -8.96 -12.00
CA TYR A 316 -24.79 -8.62 -10.58
C TYR A 316 -23.56 -7.79 -10.19
N ARG A 317 -23.76 -6.88 -9.23
CA ARG A 317 -22.69 -6.18 -8.50
C ARG A 317 -22.03 -7.16 -7.54
N TYR A 318 -20.72 -7.08 -7.44
CA TYR A 318 -19.88 -7.76 -6.42
C TYR A 318 -18.98 -6.70 -5.80
N ASN A 319 -18.43 -6.88 -4.60
CA ASN A 319 -17.14 -6.23 -4.34
C ASN A 319 -16.08 -7.00 -5.13
N PHE A 320 -15.67 -6.47 -6.27
CA PHE A 320 -14.63 -7.13 -7.08
C PHE A 320 -13.24 -6.78 -6.55
N TRP A 321 -12.94 -5.49 -6.33
CA TRP A 321 -11.60 -4.98 -5.98
C TRP A 321 -11.09 -5.34 -4.58
N GLY A 322 -11.98 -5.52 -3.60
CA GLY A 322 -11.61 -5.94 -2.24
C GLY A 322 -11.32 -4.84 -1.23
N TYR A 323 -11.58 -3.56 -1.53
CA TYR A 323 -11.47 -2.43 -0.58
C TYR A 323 -12.63 -2.43 0.45
N SER A 324 -12.72 -3.51 1.24
CA SER A 324 -13.64 -3.71 2.37
C SER A 324 -13.13 -4.90 3.19
N THR A 325 -12.13 -4.68 4.05
CA THR A 325 -11.42 -5.80 4.72
C THR A 325 -12.25 -6.40 5.87
N VAL A 326 -12.35 -7.73 5.91
CA VAL A 326 -12.90 -8.54 7.01
C VAL A 326 -11.78 -9.10 7.89
N GLY A 327 -10.70 -9.62 7.30
CA GLY A 327 -9.61 -10.30 8.03
C GLY A 327 -8.21 -9.96 7.52
N TYR A 328 -7.50 -9.11 8.26
CA TYR A 328 -6.20 -8.55 7.86
C TYR A 328 -5.03 -9.54 7.82
N PHE A 329 -5.07 -10.59 8.65
CA PHE A 329 -4.02 -11.63 8.69
C PHE A 329 -4.32 -12.82 7.76
N ALA A 330 -5.49 -12.84 7.12
CA ALA A 330 -5.91 -13.94 6.24
C ALA A 330 -5.79 -13.53 4.77
N PRO A 331 -5.12 -14.31 3.89
CA PRO A 331 -5.29 -14.16 2.46
C PRO A 331 -6.72 -14.56 2.06
N MET A 332 -7.32 -13.79 1.14
CA MET A 332 -8.64 -14.01 0.56
C MET A 332 -8.81 -15.45 0.07
N ALA A 333 -9.57 -16.25 0.83
CA ALA A 333 -9.64 -17.70 0.63
C ALA A 333 -10.22 -18.07 -0.74
N ARG A 334 -11.08 -17.21 -1.29
CA ARG A 334 -11.72 -17.36 -2.61
C ARG A 334 -10.83 -16.95 -3.78
N PHE A 335 -9.60 -16.48 -3.52
CA PHE A 335 -8.50 -16.37 -4.50
C PHE A 335 -7.54 -17.58 -4.46
N SER A 336 -7.78 -18.59 -3.62
CA SER A 336 -6.99 -19.83 -3.61
C SER A 336 -7.69 -20.95 -4.37
N ALA A 337 -6.97 -21.58 -5.30
CA ALA A 337 -7.39 -22.81 -5.96
C ALA A 337 -7.54 -23.97 -4.95
N ALA A 338 -6.70 -24.01 -3.91
CA ALA A 338 -6.79 -24.96 -2.81
C ALA A 338 -8.01 -24.71 -1.91
N GLY A 339 -8.34 -23.44 -1.63
CA GLY A 339 -9.56 -23.03 -0.93
C GLY A 339 -10.83 -23.46 -1.70
N ALA A 340 -10.87 -23.18 -3.01
CA ALA A 340 -11.95 -23.59 -3.92
C ALA A 340 -12.11 -25.11 -4.11
N ALA A 341 -11.15 -25.89 -3.62
CA ALA A 341 -11.13 -27.35 -3.58
C ALA A 341 -11.34 -27.94 -2.16
N GLY A 342 -11.53 -27.10 -1.14
CA GLY A 342 -11.72 -27.54 0.25
C GLY A 342 -10.47 -28.12 0.93
N ALA A 343 -9.26 -27.79 0.46
CA ALA A 343 -8.01 -28.43 0.91
C ALA A 343 -7.48 -27.96 2.29
N GLY A 344 -8.29 -27.26 3.08
CA GLY A 344 -7.92 -26.76 4.42
C GLY A 344 -7.05 -25.50 4.41
N GLY A 345 -7.01 -24.79 5.55
CA GLY A 345 -6.39 -23.46 5.64
C GLY A 345 -4.89 -23.43 5.36
N ALA A 346 -4.14 -24.46 5.78
CA ALA A 346 -2.71 -24.55 5.50
C ALA A 346 -2.40 -24.57 3.99
N ALA A 347 -3.29 -25.13 3.16
CA ALA A 347 -3.12 -25.15 1.72
C ALA A 347 -3.37 -23.76 1.09
N VAL A 348 -4.30 -22.97 1.63
CA VAL A 348 -4.56 -21.58 1.22
C VAL A 348 -3.33 -20.70 1.48
N LEU A 349 -2.76 -20.76 2.70
CA LEU A 349 -1.53 -20.06 3.06
C LEU A 349 -0.36 -20.44 2.13
N ASN A 350 -0.18 -21.74 1.90
CA ASN A 350 0.93 -22.24 1.09
C ASN A 350 0.79 -21.94 -0.40
N GLU A 351 -0.42 -21.73 -0.93
CA GLU A 351 -0.63 -21.24 -2.30
C GLU A 351 -0.17 -19.78 -2.46
N PHE A 352 -0.47 -18.91 -1.49
CA PHE A 352 0.05 -17.54 -1.46
C PHE A 352 1.59 -17.51 -1.35
N ARG A 353 2.16 -18.26 -0.39
CA ARG A 353 3.62 -18.36 -0.21
C ARG A 353 4.33 -18.89 -1.47
N GLN A 354 3.73 -19.86 -2.17
CA GLN A 354 4.26 -20.35 -3.43
C GLN A 354 4.20 -19.29 -4.54
N MET A 355 3.15 -18.46 -4.58
CA MET A 355 3.07 -17.32 -5.52
C MET A 355 4.18 -16.30 -5.26
N VAL A 356 4.42 -15.91 -4.00
CA VAL A 356 5.52 -15.03 -3.61
C VAL A 356 6.88 -15.60 -4.00
N LYS A 357 7.17 -16.86 -3.64
CA LYS A 357 8.42 -17.56 -4.00
C LYS A 357 8.65 -17.62 -5.52
N GLU A 358 7.60 -17.81 -6.32
CA GLU A 358 7.71 -17.83 -7.79
C GLU A 358 7.88 -16.44 -8.42
N CYS A 359 7.42 -15.37 -7.75
CA CYS A 359 7.75 -13.99 -8.11
C CYS A 359 9.23 -13.69 -7.82
N HIS A 360 9.71 -14.01 -6.62
CA HIS A 360 11.09 -13.80 -6.21
C HIS A 360 12.08 -14.55 -7.11
N ARG A 361 11.78 -15.81 -7.47
CA ARG A 361 12.52 -16.61 -8.47
C ARG A 361 12.70 -15.91 -9.82
N ARG A 362 11.80 -15.00 -10.19
CA ARG A 362 11.83 -14.23 -11.44
C ARG A 362 12.41 -12.83 -11.29
N GLY A 363 12.78 -12.42 -10.07
CA GLY A 363 13.24 -11.07 -9.76
C GLY A 363 12.11 -10.04 -9.70
N ILE A 364 10.90 -10.48 -9.32
CA ILE A 364 9.70 -9.66 -9.16
C ILE A 364 9.39 -9.59 -7.65
N GLU A 365 9.37 -8.38 -7.10
CA GLU A 365 8.94 -8.12 -5.72
C GLU A 365 7.42 -8.17 -5.57
N VAL A 366 6.92 -8.48 -4.37
CA VAL A 366 5.49 -8.45 -4.05
C VAL A 366 5.16 -7.32 -3.08
N ILE A 367 4.39 -6.34 -3.56
CA ILE A 367 3.82 -5.25 -2.78
C ILE A 367 2.32 -5.54 -2.58
N LEU A 368 1.80 -5.35 -1.36
CA LEU A 368 0.37 -5.51 -1.07
C LEU A 368 -0.32 -4.16 -0.86
N ASP A 369 -1.49 -3.98 -1.47
CA ASP A 369 -2.42 -2.92 -1.10
C ASP A 369 -3.13 -3.28 0.22
N VAL A 370 -3.10 -2.38 1.20
CA VAL A 370 -3.56 -2.63 2.57
C VAL A 370 -4.51 -1.55 3.10
N VAL A 371 -5.74 -1.99 3.39
CA VAL A 371 -6.89 -1.13 3.70
C VAL A 371 -7.09 -0.98 5.21
N PHE A 372 -6.10 -0.37 5.88
CA PHE A 372 -6.16 -0.14 7.34
C PHE A 372 -7.02 1.06 7.75
N ASN A 373 -7.59 1.81 6.80
CA ASN A 373 -8.34 3.03 7.10
C ASN A 373 -9.83 2.79 7.48
N HIS A 374 -10.43 1.68 7.04
CA HIS A 374 -11.80 1.27 7.35
C HIS A 374 -11.96 -0.27 7.26
N THR A 375 -13.11 -0.79 7.66
CA THR A 375 -13.43 -2.24 7.66
C THR A 375 -14.79 -2.55 7.01
N ALA A 376 -15.00 -3.83 6.66
CA ALA A 376 -16.26 -4.35 6.13
C ALA A 376 -17.46 -4.35 7.10
N GLU A 377 -17.26 -4.01 8.37
CA GLU A 377 -18.38 -3.91 9.33
C GLU A 377 -19.25 -2.66 9.08
N GLY A 378 -18.85 -1.75 8.17
CA GLY A 378 -19.62 -0.56 7.80
C GLY A 378 -19.90 0.37 8.98
N ASN A 379 -20.95 1.18 8.89
CA ASN A 379 -21.49 1.96 10.03
C ASN A 379 -22.37 1.08 10.95
N GLU A 380 -23.19 1.69 11.80
CA GLU A 380 -24.11 0.99 12.72
C GLU A 380 -25.18 0.12 12.05
N GLN A 381 -25.33 0.22 10.72
CA GLN A 381 -26.24 -0.60 9.90
C GLN A 381 -25.52 -1.76 9.19
N GLY A 382 -24.18 -1.85 9.28
CA GLY A 382 -23.40 -2.94 8.72
C GLY A 382 -23.29 -4.15 9.67
N PRO A 383 -22.75 -5.28 9.19
CA PRO A 383 -22.72 -6.53 9.94
C PRO A 383 -21.73 -6.50 11.11
N THR A 384 -22.07 -7.14 12.23
CA THR A 384 -21.13 -7.43 13.33
C THR A 384 -20.39 -8.73 13.05
N LEU A 385 -19.11 -8.64 12.71
CA LEU A 385 -18.26 -9.74 12.23
C LEU A 385 -17.04 -9.99 13.11
N SER A 386 -16.48 -8.92 13.70
CA SER A 386 -15.17 -8.93 14.35
C SER A 386 -15.08 -7.78 15.37
N PHE A 387 -14.39 -6.70 15.02
CA PHE A 387 -13.99 -5.60 15.89
C PHE A 387 -15.15 -4.93 16.66
N ARG A 388 -16.32 -4.78 16.04
CA ARG A 388 -17.52 -4.21 16.66
C ARG A 388 -18.01 -5.04 17.85
N GLY A 389 -18.04 -6.36 17.70
CA GLY A 389 -18.48 -7.26 18.77
C GLY A 389 -17.41 -7.51 19.83
N LEU A 390 -16.13 -7.40 19.45
CA LEU A 390 -14.97 -7.50 20.34
C LEU A 390 -14.81 -6.27 21.24
N ASP A 391 -14.65 -5.08 20.66
CA ASP A 391 -14.47 -3.83 21.39
C ASP A 391 -14.67 -2.59 20.49
N ASN A 392 -15.94 -2.22 20.24
CA ASN A 392 -16.28 -1.15 19.30
C ASN A 392 -15.68 0.22 19.68
N ARG A 393 -15.56 0.52 20.98
CA ARG A 393 -14.97 1.76 21.51
C ARG A 393 -13.45 1.85 21.26
N VAL A 394 -12.74 0.73 21.28
CA VAL A 394 -11.30 0.66 20.97
C VAL A 394 -11.04 0.72 19.46
N TYR A 395 -11.71 -0.12 18.67
CA TYR A 395 -11.32 -0.35 17.27
C TYR A 395 -11.81 0.72 16.28
N TYR A 396 -12.88 1.46 16.58
CA TYR A 396 -13.44 2.47 15.67
C TYR A 396 -13.32 3.90 16.18
N MET A 397 -13.14 4.83 15.25
CA MET A 397 -13.18 6.26 15.55
C MET A 397 -14.64 6.68 15.69
N LEU A 398 -15.07 6.88 16.94
CA LEU A 398 -16.44 7.23 17.32
C LEU A 398 -16.54 8.67 17.86
N ALA A 399 -17.67 9.31 17.59
CA ALA A 399 -18.13 10.51 18.30
C ALA A 399 -18.74 10.14 19.68
N PRO A 400 -18.99 11.11 20.57
CA PRO A 400 -19.38 10.81 21.96
C PRO A 400 -20.73 10.10 22.14
N GLY A 401 -21.62 10.13 21.14
CA GLY A 401 -22.88 9.38 21.13
C GLY A 401 -22.76 7.96 20.56
N GLY A 402 -21.56 7.53 20.17
CA GLY A 402 -21.33 6.22 19.52
C GLY A 402 -21.49 6.23 17.99
N GLU A 403 -21.61 7.41 17.37
CA GLU A 403 -21.68 7.58 15.92
C GLU A 403 -20.29 7.41 15.26
N TYR A 404 -20.23 6.75 14.10
CA TYR A 404 -18.96 6.51 13.40
C TYR A 404 -18.46 7.76 12.66
N TYR A 405 -17.19 8.12 12.85
CA TYR A 405 -16.50 9.01 11.92
C TYR A 405 -16.32 8.28 10.58
N ASN A 406 -16.50 8.99 9.46
CA ASN A 406 -16.46 8.43 8.12
C ASN A 406 -15.47 9.17 7.19
N TYR A 407 -14.20 9.24 7.60
CA TYR A 407 -13.12 9.84 6.80
C TYR A 407 -12.76 9.02 5.54
N SER A 408 -13.07 7.72 5.56
CA SER A 408 -12.90 6.80 4.41
C SER A 408 -13.97 6.98 3.34
N GLY A 409 -15.18 7.43 3.73
CA GLY A 409 -16.39 7.38 2.90
C GLY A 409 -17.18 6.07 3.02
N CYS A 410 -16.56 4.97 3.50
CA CYS A 410 -17.12 3.61 3.53
C CYS A 410 -17.93 3.25 4.80
N GLY A 411 -18.26 4.23 5.64
CA GLY A 411 -19.20 4.09 6.76
C GLY A 411 -18.55 4.03 8.14
N ASN A 412 -17.30 3.59 8.24
CA ASN A 412 -16.48 3.69 9.45
C ASN A 412 -15.06 4.21 9.14
N THR A 413 -14.38 4.64 10.19
CA THR A 413 -12.94 4.91 10.17
C THR A 413 -12.32 4.08 11.29
N PHE A 414 -11.30 3.28 10.95
CA PHE A 414 -10.58 2.47 11.92
C PHE A 414 -9.74 3.38 12.84
N ASN A 415 -9.68 3.07 14.14
CA ASN A 415 -9.13 3.97 15.17
C ASN A 415 -7.59 3.93 15.20
N CYS A 416 -6.95 4.16 14.04
CA CYS A 416 -5.58 3.78 13.70
C CYS A 416 -4.53 4.11 14.78
N ASN A 417 -4.63 5.29 15.42
CA ASN A 417 -3.66 5.73 16.42
C ASN A 417 -3.97 5.32 17.87
N HIS A 418 -5.06 4.59 18.14
CA HIS A 418 -5.33 3.99 19.46
C HIS A 418 -4.29 2.91 19.78
N PRO A 419 -3.69 2.82 21.00
CA PRO A 419 -2.54 1.96 21.26
C PRO A 419 -2.69 0.49 20.83
N VAL A 420 -3.84 -0.13 21.13
CA VAL A 420 -4.17 -1.52 20.74
C VAL A 420 -4.23 -1.68 19.22
N VAL A 421 -4.82 -0.70 18.53
CA VAL A 421 -5.00 -0.70 17.06
C VAL A 421 -3.65 -0.49 16.37
N ARG A 422 -2.79 0.38 16.91
CA ARG A 422 -1.42 0.54 16.41
C ARG A 422 -0.63 -0.77 16.47
N GLN A 423 -0.73 -1.48 17.59
CA GLN A 423 -0.03 -2.75 17.77
C GLN A 423 -0.54 -3.81 16.78
N PHE A 424 -1.87 -3.95 16.64
CA PHE A 424 -2.51 -4.81 15.65
C PHE A 424 -2.04 -4.53 14.21
N ILE A 425 -1.99 -3.27 13.79
CA ILE A 425 -1.52 -2.90 12.43
C ILE A 425 -0.04 -3.26 12.24
N VAL A 426 0.82 -2.98 13.23
CA VAL A 426 2.26 -3.29 13.15
C VAL A 426 2.51 -4.80 13.14
N ASP A 427 1.82 -5.58 13.95
CA ASP A 427 1.96 -7.04 13.97
C ASP A 427 1.38 -7.71 12.71
N CYS A 428 0.37 -7.11 12.07
CA CYS A 428 -0.11 -7.51 10.74
C CYS A 428 0.97 -7.30 9.68
N LEU A 429 1.58 -6.11 9.64
CA LEU A 429 2.67 -5.80 8.70
C LEU A 429 3.89 -6.71 8.93
N ARG A 430 4.24 -7.00 10.20
CA ARG A 430 5.31 -7.95 10.55
C ARG A 430 5.00 -9.36 10.05
N TYR A 431 3.78 -9.85 10.28
CA TYR A 431 3.34 -11.16 9.80
C TYR A 431 3.50 -11.31 8.28
N TRP A 432 2.97 -10.36 7.50
CA TRP A 432 3.11 -10.39 6.04
C TRP A 432 4.58 -10.29 5.60
N ARG A 433 5.41 -9.56 6.33
CA ARG A 433 6.86 -9.44 6.06
C ARG A 433 7.65 -10.72 6.38
N GLU A 434 7.40 -11.37 7.52
CA GLU A 434 8.21 -12.47 8.04
C GLU A 434 7.67 -13.86 7.70
N GLU A 435 6.37 -14.11 7.86
CA GLU A 435 5.76 -15.42 7.59
C GLU A 435 5.34 -15.60 6.12
N MET A 436 5.20 -14.51 5.38
CA MET A 436 4.68 -14.48 4.00
C MET A 436 5.63 -13.80 2.99
N HIS A 437 6.82 -13.36 3.44
CA HIS A 437 7.91 -12.78 2.64
C HIS A 437 7.55 -11.56 1.77
N VAL A 438 6.55 -10.75 2.13
CA VAL A 438 6.14 -9.55 1.36
C VAL A 438 7.25 -8.47 1.35
N ASP A 439 7.48 -7.84 0.19
CA ASP A 439 8.51 -6.81 -0.02
C ASP A 439 8.09 -5.40 0.41
N GLY A 440 6.80 -5.10 0.38
CA GLY A 440 6.28 -3.78 0.76
C GLY A 440 4.77 -3.67 0.76
N PHE A 441 4.30 -2.47 1.09
CA PHE A 441 2.90 -2.17 1.31
C PHE A 441 2.51 -0.81 0.71
N ARG A 442 1.39 -0.76 -0.02
CA ARG A 442 0.68 0.45 -0.45
C ARG A 442 -0.49 0.67 0.48
N PHE A 443 -0.52 1.79 1.19
CA PHE A 443 -1.51 2.08 2.22
C PHE A 443 -2.65 2.93 1.64
N ASP A 444 -3.82 2.33 1.55
CA ASP A 444 -5.06 2.92 1.08
C ASP A 444 -5.56 4.05 2.00
N LEU A 445 -5.94 5.19 1.41
CA LEU A 445 -6.34 6.43 2.10
C LEU A 445 -5.46 6.74 3.34
N GLY A 446 -4.14 6.59 3.16
CA GLY A 446 -3.14 6.57 4.24
C GLY A 446 -3.13 7.81 5.13
N SER A 447 -3.71 8.94 4.72
CA SER A 447 -3.88 10.10 5.60
C SER A 447 -4.71 9.82 6.85
N ILE A 448 -5.63 8.85 6.82
CA ILE A 448 -6.40 8.42 7.99
C ILE A 448 -5.48 7.85 9.09
N MET A 449 -4.39 7.17 8.72
CA MET A 449 -3.39 6.68 9.67
C MET A 449 -2.63 7.80 10.40
N THR A 450 -2.77 9.06 9.95
CA THR A 450 -2.21 10.24 10.62
C THR A 450 -3.18 10.95 11.59
N ARG A 451 -4.47 10.58 11.58
CA ARG A 451 -5.51 11.25 12.37
C ARG A 451 -5.50 10.81 13.84
N ALA A 452 -5.79 11.75 14.74
CA ALA A 452 -5.91 11.54 16.18
C ALA A 452 -7.10 10.59 16.51
N PRO A 453 -6.94 9.65 17.45
CA PRO A 453 -7.95 8.63 17.74
C PRO A 453 -9.15 9.18 18.52
N SER A 454 -10.19 8.35 18.65
CA SER A 454 -11.17 8.47 19.74
C SER A 454 -10.65 7.75 20.98
N MET A 455 -10.71 8.39 22.14
CA MET A 455 -10.42 7.76 23.43
C MET A 455 -11.62 7.83 24.38
N TRP A 456 -11.77 6.75 25.15
CA TRP A 456 -12.78 6.60 26.20
C TRP A 456 -12.05 6.35 27.53
N HIS A 457 -12.64 6.79 28.64
CA HIS A 457 -12.22 6.34 29.96
C HIS A 457 -12.48 4.83 30.08
N PRO A 458 -11.61 4.07 30.78
CA PRO A 458 -11.92 2.69 31.14
C PRO A 458 -13.23 2.63 31.93
N SER A 459 -14.12 1.74 31.54
CA SER A 459 -15.31 1.38 32.31
C SER A 459 -15.14 -0.03 32.87
N ASP A 460 -15.35 -0.18 34.18
CA ASP A 460 -15.48 -1.51 34.78
C ASP A 460 -16.63 -2.26 34.08
N PRO A 461 -16.44 -3.51 33.62
CA PRO A 461 -17.50 -4.28 32.97
C PRO A 461 -18.57 -4.75 33.97
N VAL A 462 -19.51 -3.85 34.30
CA VAL A 462 -20.58 -4.11 35.27
C VAL A 462 -21.61 -5.11 34.70
N PRO A 463 -21.88 -6.25 35.36
CA PRO A 463 -22.96 -7.16 34.96
C PRO A 463 -24.35 -6.57 35.27
N PRO A 464 -25.41 -6.92 34.51
CA PRO A 464 -26.75 -6.32 34.67
C PRO A 464 -27.41 -6.40 36.06
N ALA A 465 -26.91 -7.25 36.96
CA ALA A 465 -27.46 -7.42 38.31
C ALA A 465 -27.08 -6.29 39.30
N ALA A 466 -26.19 -5.36 38.94
CA ALA A 466 -25.68 -4.33 39.85
C ALA A 466 -26.50 -3.02 39.88
N TYR A 467 -27.56 -2.91 39.06
CA TYR A 467 -28.35 -1.66 38.94
C TYR A 467 -29.58 -1.61 39.84
N GLU A 468 -30.03 -2.74 40.38
CA GLU A 468 -31.24 -2.86 41.21
C GLU A 468 -30.94 -3.47 42.58
N SER A 469 -30.34 -2.67 43.47
CA SER A 469 -30.39 -2.96 44.90
C SER A 469 -31.81 -2.66 45.43
N ASP A 470 -32.67 -3.68 45.42
CA ASP A 470 -33.67 -3.98 46.47
C ASP A 470 -34.70 -5.08 46.02
N SER A 471 -34.22 -6.23 45.52
CA SER A 471 -34.98 -7.49 45.60
C SER A 471 -34.08 -8.73 45.50
N GLU A 472 -34.26 -9.71 46.39
CA GLU A 472 -33.44 -10.93 46.43
C GLU A 472 -33.74 -11.93 45.29
N GLU A 473 -34.84 -11.73 44.54
CA GLU A 473 -35.28 -12.65 43.49
C GLU A 473 -34.42 -12.56 42.20
N ALA A 474 -33.80 -11.41 41.91
CA ALA A 474 -33.08 -11.18 40.66
C ALA A 474 -31.76 -11.97 40.54
N ALA A 475 -31.03 -12.15 41.65
CA ALA A 475 -29.75 -12.88 41.67
C ALA A 475 -29.92 -14.36 41.23
N SER A 476 -31.09 -14.94 41.49
CA SER A 476 -31.45 -16.30 41.07
C SER A 476 -31.46 -16.46 39.55
N ALA A 477 -31.90 -15.44 38.80
CA ALA A 477 -32.07 -15.52 37.34
C ALA A 477 -30.74 -15.58 36.58
N ALA A 478 -29.74 -14.80 36.99
CA ALA A 478 -28.41 -14.81 36.38
C ALA A 478 -27.68 -16.14 36.64
N ALA A 479 -27.78 -16.66 37.87
CA ALA A 479 -27.27 -17.99 38.22
C ALA A 479 -28.00 -19.10 37.44
N ALA A 480 -29.33 -19.00 37.28
CA ALA A 480 -30.13 -19.96 36.53
C ALA A 480 -29.78 -20.00 35.04
N ALA A 481 -29.44 -18.87 34.40
CA ALA A 481 -29.02 -18.85 33.00
C ALA A 481 -27.73 -19.65 32.76
N VAL A 482 -26.76 -19.55 33.68
CA VAL A 482 -25.51 -20.33 33.64
C VAL A 482 -25.74 -21.79 34.02
N ALA A 483 -26.59 -22.05 35.03
CA ALA A 483 -26.90 -23.40 35.51
C ALA A 483 -27.80 -24.21 34.56
N ALA A 484 -28.63 -23.58 33.71
CA ALA A 484 -29.52 -24.26 32.77
C ALA A 484 -28.78 -25.10 31.72
N ALA A 485 -27.50 -24.81 31.46
CA ALA A 485 -26.63 -25.63 30.63
C ALA A 485 -26.13 -26.93 31.33
N ALA A 486 -26.34 -27.08 32.65
CA ALA A 486 -25.64 -28.05 33.49
C ALA A 486 -26.57 -28.98 34.33
N ALA A 487 -27.11 -30.00 33.67
CA ALA A 487 -27.64 -31.24 34.26
C ALA A 487 -28.98 -31.18 35.04
N ARG A 488 -29.43 -32.35 35.54
CA ARG A 488 -30.80 -32.61 36.03
C ARG A 488 -30.84 -33.14 37.48
N ALA A 489 -31.36 -32.33 38.41
CA ALA A 489 -32.08 -32.68 39.66
C ALA A 489 -31.40 -33.59 40.73
N PRO A 490 -31.87 -33.60 42.00
CA PRO A 490 -32.73 -32.64 42.72
C PRO A 490 -31.97 -31.92 43.89
N ALA A 491 -32.66 -31.11 44.70
CA ALA A 491 -32.08 -30.19 45.69
C ALA A 491 -32.45 -30.50 47.16
N GLU A 492 -31.84 -29.81 48.14
CA GLU A 492 -32.38 -29.69 49.52
C GLU A 492 -31.88 -28.44 50.29
N SER A 493 -32.84 -27.66 50.85
CA SER A 493 -32.77 -26.66 51.96
C SER A 493 -31.87 -25.41 51.94
N GLU A 494 -32.44 -24.29 52.41
CA GLU A 494 -31.86 -22.95 52.64
C GLU A 494 -31.57 -22.68 54.14
N SER A 495 -30.84 -21.59 54.47
CA SER A 495 -31.13 -20.75 55.65
C SER A 495 -30.41 -19.38 55.66
N ASP A 496 -31.19 -18.30 55.65
CA ASP A 496 -31.07 -16.97 56.27
C ASP A 496 -29.69 -16.37 56.66
N ALA A 497 -29.47 -15.09 56.29
CA ALA A 497 -29.40 -13.96 57.25
C ALA A 497 -29.08 -12.58 56.60
N GLU A 498 -29.92 -11.57 56.84
CA GLU A 498 -29.64 -10.15 56.50
C GLU A 498 -28.60 -9.48 57.44
N GLY A 499 -27.98 -8.38 56.97
CA GLY A 499 -27.89 -7.18 57.81
C GLY A 499 -26.69 -6.23 57.65
N TRP A 500 -26.98 -4.94 57.85
CA TRP A 500 -26.08 -3.82 58.20
C TRP A 500 -25.25 -3.12 57.10
N LEU A 501 -25.88 -2.09 56.52
CA LEU A 501 -25.23 -0.77 56.27
C LEU A 501 -24.74 -0.17 57.63
N ASP A 502 -23.82 0.80 57.73
CA ASP A 502 -23.78 2.09 57.01
C ASP A 502 -22.44 2.87 57.25
N ALA A 503 -22.24 3.96 56.49
CA ALA A 503 -21.48 5.18 56.77
C ALA A 503 -19.93 5.19 56.95
N ALA A 504 -19.22 5.74 55.94
CA ALA A 504 -18.17 6.78 56.03
C ALA A 504 -17.50 7.01 54.64
N SER A 505 -17.01 8.19 54.22
CA SER A 505 -17.23 9.62 54.54
C SER A 505 -16.36 10.46 53.58
N ASP A 506 -16.75 11.68 53.19
CA ASP A 506 -16.12 12.45 52.11
C ASP A 506 -14.64 12.83 52.29
N GLY A 507 -13.95 13.09 51.17
CA GLY A 507 -12.56 13.57 51.13
C GLY A 507 -12.13 14.16 49.79
N GLU A 508 -12.58 15.38 49.46
CA GLU A 508 -12.07 16.13 48.29
C GLU A 508 -10.57 16.49 48.45
N GLY A 509 -9.78 16.45 47.36
CA GLY A 509 -8.36 16.79 47.47
C GLY A 509 -7.46 16.69 46.23
N GLY A 510 -7.97 16.81 44.99
CA GLY A 510 -7.12 16.75 43.80
C GLY A 510 -7.76 17.38 42.56
N GLY A 511 -7.02 18.24 41.86
CA GLY A 511 -7.49 18.89 40.64
C GLY A 511 -7.50 17.95 39.43
N GLY A 512 -8.61 17.24 39.23
CA GLY A 512 -8.85 16.40 38.06
C GLY A 512 -9.61 17.13 36.95
N TYR A 513 -9.48 16.63 35.72
CA TYR A 513 -10.46 16.90 34.67
C TYR A 513 -11.84 16.38 35.13
N ALA A 514 -12.91 17.08 34.77
CA ALA A 514 -14.26 16.77 35.25
C ALA A 514 -14.81 15.48 34.62
N ALA A 515 -14.51 14.34 35.24
CA ALA A 515 -15.20 13.08 34.99
C ALA A 515 -16.71 13.22 35.32
N VAL A 516 -17.51 12.29 34.78
CA VAL A 516 -18.98 12.21 34.96
C VAL A 516 -19.75 13.38 34.32
N LYS A 517 -19.85 13.34 32.98
CA LYS A 517 -20.97 13.93 32.22
C LYS A 517 -21.11 13.45 30.77
N SER A 518 -20.07 12.79 30.23
CA SER A 518 -19.97 12.32 28.85
C SER A 518 -19.99 10.78 28.71
N LYS A 519 -20.51 10.06 29.72
CA LYS A 519 -20.82 8.61 29.64
C LYS A 519 -19.63 7.72 29.20
N GLY A 520 -18.43 8.13 29.62
CA GLY A 520 -17.15 7.48 29.31
C GLY A 520 -16.33 8.17 28.21
N ALA A 521 -16.92 8.97 27.31
CA ALA A 521 -16.18 9.64 26.25
C ALA A 521 -15.23 10.72 26.81
N ILE A 522 -13.96 10.74 26.39
CA ILE A 522 -13.01 11.78 26.83
C ILE A 522 -13.18 13.00 25.93
N VAL A 523 -13.93 13.99 26.41
CA VAL A 523 -14.31 15.19 25.65
C VAL A 523 -13.60 16.45 26.16
N CYS A 524 -13.47 17.46 25.28
CA CYS A 524 -13.07 18.81 25.69
C CYS A 524 -14.24 19.57 26.34
N GLU A 525 -13.99 20.78 26.88
CA GLU A 525 -15.02 21.63 27.52
C GLU A 525 -16.23 21.94 26.62
N ALA A 526 -16.05 21.90 25.29
CA ALA A 526 -17.11 22.11 24.30
C ALA A 526 -17.84 20.83 23.86
N GLY A 527 -17.52 19.67 24.45
CA GLY A 527 -18.18 18.39 24.18
C GLY A 527 -17.67 17.60 22.98
N PHE A 528 -16.60 18.04 22.29
CA PHE A 528 -15.99 17.29 21.19
C PHE A 528 -15.10 16.14 21.71
N MET A 529 -15.12 14.99 21.04
CA MET A 529 -14.26 13.84 21.34
C MET A 529 -12.78 14.18 21.20
N THR A 530 -11.93 13.58 22.04
CA THR A 530 -10.47 13.78 22.04
C THR A 530 -9.70 12.46 22.06
N ASP A 531 -8.40 12.57 21.80
CA ASP A 531 -7.39 11.51 21.94
C ASP A 531 -6.93 11.28 23.40
N GLY A 532 -7.61 11.86 24.40
CA GLY A 532 -7.19 11.81 25.80
C GLY A 532 -5.96 12.66 26.16
N SER A 533 -5.22 13.20 25.19
CA SER A 533 -4.17 14.22 25.41
C SER A 533 -4.70 15.65 25.28
N GLY A 534 -5.92 15.80 24.76
CA GLY A 534 -6.61 17.08 24.53
C GLY A 534 -6.61 17.50 23.05
N VAL A 535 -6.09 16.67 22.15
CA VAL A 535 -6.22 16.86 20.70
C VAL A 535 -7.59 16.35 20.27
N PRO A 536 -8.40 17.13 19.53
CA PRO A 536 -9.69 16.64 19.02
C PRO A 536 -9.51 15.44 18.09
N THR A 537 -10.38 14.45 18.22
CA THR A 537 -10.45 13.27 17.35
C THR A 537 -10.54 13.67 15.88
N GLY A 538 -9.85 12.93 15.01
CA GLY A 538 -9.78 13.20 13.57
C GLY A 538 -8.72 14.24 13.16
N THR A 539 -8.09 14.95 14.10
CA THR A 539 -7.03 15.95 13.81
C THR A 539 -5.79 15.29 13.20
N PRO A 540 -5.25 15.76 12.06
CA PRO A 540 -4.01 15.21 11.47
C PRO A 540 -2.77 15.58 12.30
N LEU A 541 -2.16 14.56 12.91
CA LEU A 541 -1.00 14.69 13.80
C LEU A 541 0.28 15.00 13.01
N GLY A 542 1.13 15.88 13.55
CA GLY A 542 2.47 16.14 13.00
C GLY A 542 3.45 14.98 13.22
N ASP A 543 3.24 14.20 14.28
CA ASP A 543 3.99 12.98 14.62
C ASP A 543 2.98 11.88 14.96
N PRO A 544 2.37 11.21 13.97
CA PRO A 544 1.42 10.13 14.23
C PRO A 544 2.17 8.86 14.68
N PRO A 545 1.97 8.38 15.91
CA PRO A 545 2.78 7.31 16.49
C PRO A 545 2.68 5.98 15.72
N LEU A 546 1.59 5.73 14.99
CA LEU A 546 1.49 4.56 14.11
C LEU A 546 2.57 4.58 13.01
N ILE A 547 2.75 5.72 12.35
CA ILE A 547 3.71 5.84 11.25
C ILE A 547 5.14 5.87 11.80
N GLU A 548 5.38 6.42 12.99
CA GLU A 548 6.66 6.29 13.68
C GLU A 548 7.00 4.82 13.98
N MET A 549 6.06 4.04 14.52
CA MET A 549 6.24 2.61 14.79
C MET A 549 6.57 1.85 13.49
N ILE A 550 5.76 1.98 12.43
CA ILE A 550 5.98 1.32 11.12
C ILE A 550 7.34 1.73 10.49
N SER A 551 7.74 2.99 10.66
CA SER A 551 8.97 3.51 10.07
C SER A 551 10.23 3.07 10.81
N SER A 552 10.15 2.90 12.12
CA SER A 552 11.28 2.55 13.00
C SER A 552 11.42 1.05 13.31
N ASP A 553 10.40 0.25 12.98
CA ASP A 553 10.37 -1.18 13.31
C ASP A 553 11.54 -1.99 12.66
N PRO A 554 12.31 -2.79 13.43
CA PRO A 554 13.47 -3.53 12.92
C PRO A 554 13.18 -4.62 11.88
N VAL A 555 11.94 -5.13 11.82
CA VAL A 555 11.44 -6.10 10.83
C VAL A 555 11.06 -5.37 9.55
N LEU A 556 10.33 -4.27 9.68
CA LEU A 556 9.79 -3.50 8.56
C LEU A 556 10.80 -2.54 7.90
N LYS A 557 11.97 -2.31 8.52
CA LYS A 557 13.01 -1.37 8.06
C LYS A 557 13.42 -1.52 6.58
N ASP A 558 13.42 -2.76 6.08
CA ASP A 558 13.83 -3.12 4.70
C ASP A 558 12.62 -3.33 3.77
N ALA A 559 11.39 -3.25 4.31
CA ALA A 559 10.16 -3.31 3.52
C ALA A 559 9.80 -1.91 2.99
N LYS A 560 9.27 -1.86 1.76
CA LYS A 560 8.90 -0.62 1.08
C LYS A 560 7.54 -0.11 1.58
N MET A 561 7.43 1.20 1.80
CA MET A 561 6.20 1.85 2.28
C MET A 561 5.76 2.92 1.28
N ILE A 562 4.56 2.74 0.73
CA ILE A 562 3.93 3.64 -0.25
C ILE A 562 2.62 4.15 0.35
N ALA A 563 2.44 5.47 0.43
CA ALA A 563 1.19 6.07 0.91
C ALA A 563 0.33 6.60 -0.25
N GLU A 564 -0.95 6.28 -0.23
CA GLU A 564 -1.96 7.15 -0.81
C GLU A 564 -2.19 8.33 0.16
N ALA A 565 -1.62 9.49 -0.15
CA ALA A 565 -1.46 10.58 0.81
C ALA A 565 -2.70 11.50 0.93
N TRP A 566 -3.91 10.93 0.95
CA TRP A 566 -5.18 11.66 1.07
C TRP A 566 -6.30 10.84 1.74
N ASP A 567 -7.45 11.49 2.01
CA ASP A 567 -8.70 10.83 2.37
C ASP A 567 -9.97 11.57 1.86
N CYS A 568 -11.14 10.95 2.02
CA CYS A 568 -12.40 11.37 1.41
C CYS A 568 -13.05 12.62 2.02
N ASP A 569 -12.55 13.11 3.15
CA ASP A 569 -12.93 14.41 3.75
C ASP A 569 -12.14 15.58 3.12
N GLY A 570 -11.29 15.29 2.13
CA GLY A 570 -10.49 16.28 1.42
C GLY A 570 -9.23 16.72 2.19
N LEU A 571 -8.86 15.97 3.25
CA LEU A 571 -7.49 16.02 3.74
C LEU A 571 -6.58 15.49 2.65
N ASN A 572 -5.61 16.32 2.31
CA ASN A 572 -4.65 16.02 1.28
C ASN A 572 -3.27 16.35 1.82
N GLN A 573 -2.49 15.30 2.13
CA GLN A 573 -1.10 15.43 2.55
C GLN A 573 -0.16 15.61 1.35
N ALA A 574 -0.75 15.75 0.16
CA ALA A 574 -0.18 16.10 -1.13
C ALA A 574 -0.81 17.40 -1.76
N SER A 575 -0.42 18.63 -1.38
CA SER A 575 -0.72 19.92 -2.08
C SER A 575 0.45 20.61 -2.86
N GLU A 576 0.20 21.57 -3.76
CA GLU A 576 1.32 22.18 -4.54
C GLU A 576 2.29 23.08 -3.73
N GLY A 577 3.45 23.35 -4.35
CA GLY A 577 4.39 24.41 -3.95
C GLY A 577 4.14 25.74 -4.67
N ARG A 578 4.79 26.81 -4.21
CA ARG A 578 4.46 28.20 -4.58
C ARG A 578 4.78 28.58 -6.05
N GLU A 579 3.77 28.67 -6.91
CA GLU A 579 3.85 29.41 -8.18
C GLU A 579 3.71 30.93 -7.99
N GLY A 580 4.33 31.72 -8.87
CA GLY A 580 4.35 33.19 -8.80
C GLY A 580 3.37 33.88 -9.75
N GLY A 581 2.08 33.96 -9.39
CA GLY A 581 1.02 34.59 -10.19
C GLY A 581 0.06 35.49 -9.37
N GLN A 582 -0.47 36.55 -9.97
CA GLN A 582 -1.21 37.61 -9.25
C GLN A 582 -2.67 37.26 -8.86
N GLN A 583 -3.20 38.03 -7.90
CA GLN A 583 -4.51 37.87 -7.25
C GLN A 583 -5.73 37.99 -8.18
N GLY A 584 -6.62 36.99 -8.14
CA GLY A 584 -8.02 37.08 -8.60
C GLY A 584 -9.02 37.27 -7.43
N ARG A 585 -10.17 37.92 -7.65
CA ARG A 585 -11.12 38.28 -6.58
C ARG A 585 -12.20 37.21 -6.29
N ARG A 586 -12.61 37.15 -5.01
CA ARG A 586 -13.64 36.26 -4.44
C ARG A 586 -15.01 36.33 -5.14
N GLY A 587 -15.68 35.19 -5.23
CA GLY A 587 -17.15 35.09 -5.34
C GLY A 587 -17.70 34.04 -4.36
N ARG A 588 -18.57 34.42 -3.41
CA ARG A 588 -19.24 33.50 -2.48
C ARG A 588 -20.65 33.16 -2.96
N ARG A 589 -20.94 31.89 -3.22
CA ARG A 589 -22.25 31.23 -2.97
C ARG A 589 -21.98 29.77 -2.56
N GLY A 590 -22.80 29.22 -1.67
CA GLY A 590 -22.63 27.85 -1.14
C GLY A 590 -23.79 26.92 -1.52
N GLY A 591 -23.61 25.62 -1.28
CA GLY A 591 -24.68 24.61 -1.38
C GLY A 591 -24.41 23.44 -2.34
N ALA A 592 -23.35 22.65 -2.11
CA ALA A 592 -23.13 21.35 -2.79
C ALA A 592 -22.08 20.44 -2.09
N TRP A 593 -22.08 20.37 -0.74
CA TRP A 593 -21.08 19.62 0.03
C TRP A 593 -21.30 18.09 0.00
N ALA A 594 -21.07 17.49 -1.17
CA ALA A 594 -21.01 16.04 -1.39
C ALA A 594 -20.37 15.65 -2.76
N ARG A 595 -20.09 16.61 -3.65
CA ARG A 595 -19.77 16.36 -5.07
C ARG A 595 -18.43 16.96 -5.50
N GLY A 596 -17.36 16.68 -4.76
CA GLY A 596 -16.05 17.26 -5.06
C GLY A 596 -14.84 16.83 -4.22
N ALA A 597 -14.91 15.75 -3.41
CA ALA A 597 -13.80 15.32 -2.54
C ALA A 597 -12.47 15.11 -3.32
N TRP A 598 -12.52 14.27 -4.36
CA TRP A 598 -11.42 14.02 -5.30
C TRP A 598 -10.74 15.29 -5.85
N ARG A 599 -11.51 16.37 -6.04
CA ARG A 599 -11.04 17.61 -6.66
C ARG A 599 -10.09 18.44 -5.78
N GLY A 600 -10.02 18.13 -4.48
CA GLY A 600 -9.03 18.67 -3.55
C GLY A 600 -8.03 17.63 -3.05
N ALA A 601 -8.35 16.33 -3.16
CA ALA A 601 -7.64 15.23 -2.52
C ALA A 601 -6.33 14.78 -3.22
N CYS A 602 -6.14 14.97 -4.53
CA CYS A 602 -5.02 14.31 -5.24
C CYS A 602 -3.82 15.21 -5.66
N ALA A 603 -3.72 16.46 -5.21
CA ALA A 603 -2.98 17.52 -5.95
C ALA A 603 -1.64 18.05 -5.36
N GLY A 604 -0.56 17.24 -5.21
CA GLY A 604 0.81 17.72 -4.89
C GLY A 604 1.70 17.04 -3.80
N VAL A 605 2.00 17.79 -2.72
CA VAL A 605 3.03 17.77 -1.61
C VAL A 605 3.68 16.42 -1.32
N GLY A 606 5.02 16.48 -1.27
CA GLY A 606 5.84 15.46 -0.64
C GLY A 606 6.01 15.73 0.85
N ALA A 607 5.01 15.40 1.67
CA ALA A 607 5.04 15.59 3.13
C ALA A 607 3.99 14.74 3.88
N PHE A 608 3.71 13.52 3.42
CA PHE A 608 3.28 12.48 4.34
C PHE A 608 4.32 12.32 5.47
N PRO A 609 3.96 11.93 6.71
CA PRO A 609 4.92 11.73 7.81
C PRO A 609 5.96 10.64 7.51
N HIS A 610 7.02 10.98 6.79
CA HIS A 610 7.77 10.00 6.02
C HIS A 610 8.96 9.36 6.75
N TYR A 611 9.45 9.90 7.88
CA TYR A 611 10.58 9.37 8.67
C TYR A 611 11.81 8.89 7.85
N GLY A 612 12.06 9.50 6.67
CA GLY A 612 13.08 9.06 5.71
C GLY A 612 12.80 7.76 4.93
N ARG A 613 11.64 7.10 5.13
CA ARG A 613 11.30 5.75 4.66
C ARG A 613 10.19 5.68 3.60
N TRP A 614 9.27 6.65 3.54
CA TRP A 614 8.05 6.55 2.73
C TRP A 614 8.11 7.24 1.36
N SER A 615 7.47 6.57 0.39
CA SER A 615 7.12 7.10 -0.93
C SER A 615 5.60 7.30 -1.04
N GLU A 616 5.12 8.01 -2.06
CA GLU A 616 3.74 8.47 -2.19
C GLU A 616 3.22 8.33 -3.63
N TRP A 617 1.94 7.97 -3.81
CA TRP A 617 1.25 8.03 -5.10
C TRP A 617 1.12 9.48 -5.60
N ASN A 618 1.82 9.83 -6.68
CA ASN A 618 1.88 11.21 -7.17
C ASN A 618 0.73 11.56 -8.13
N GLY A 619 -0.42 11.95 -7.57
CA GLY A 619 -1.59 12.41 -8.34
C GLY A 619 -1.34 13.66 -9.20
N HIS A 620 -0.37 14.51 -8.86
CA HIS A 620 0.00 15.64 -9.70
C HIS A 620 0.85 15.21 -10.92
N PHE A 621 1.62 14.12 -10.85
CA PHE A 621 2.25 13.50 -12.04
C PHE A 621 1.18 13.07 -13.03
N ARG A 622 0.20 12.29 -12.55
CA ARG A 622 -0.97 11.83 -13.30
C ARG A 622 -1.66 13.00 -14.01
N ASP A 623 -2.01 14.04 -13.25
CA ASP A 623 -2.81 15.15 -13.77
C ASP A 623 -2.02 16.05 -14.73
N THR A 624 -0.74 16.29 -14.46
CA THR A 624 0.15 17.02 -15.35
C THR A 624 0.36 16.32 -16.68
N VAL A 625 0.66 15.00 -16.66
CA VAL A 625 0.88 14.24 -17.90
C VAL A 625 -0.40 14.18 -18.73
N ARG A 626 -1.57 13.99 -18.11
CA ARG A 626 -2.89 14.03 -18.78
C ARG A 626 -3.15 15.38 -19.45
N GLN A 627 -3.01 16.49 -18.70
CA GLN A 627 -3.26 17.85 -19.21
C GLN A 627 -2.28 18.27 -20.31
N PHE A 628 -0.98 17.97 -20.14
CA PHE A 628 0.04 18.26 -21.13
C PHE A 628 -0.17 17.43 -22.40
N ALA A 629 -0.42 16.12 -22.29
CA ALA A 629 -0.56 15.23 -23.44
C ALA A 629 -1.72 15.62 -24.36
N LYS A 630 -2.88 16.01 -23.81
CA LYS A 630 -4.02 16.48 -24.63
C LYS A 630 -3.88 17.92 -25.16
N GLY A 631 -2.78 18.61 -24.87
CA GLY A 631 -2.49 19.94 -25.43
C GLY A 631 -3.33 21.05 -24.81
N THR A 632 -3.33 21.16 -23.49
CA THR A 632 -4.08 22.18 -22.72
C THR A 632 -3.25 23.45 -22.47
N ASP A 633 -3.89 24.62 -22.40
CA ASP A 633 -3.25 25.87 -21.93
C ASP A 633 -3.06 25.89 -20.41
N GLY A 634 -2.04 26.62 -19.95
CA GLY A 634 -1.70 26.79 -18.53
C GLY A 634 -0.25 26.37 -18.20
N PRO A 635 0.09 26.14 -16.92
CA PRO A 635 1.48 25.86 -16.48
C PRO A 635 2.02 24.50 -16.91
N TRP A 636 1.26 23.70 -17.67
CA TRP A 636 1.51 22.28 -17.92
C TRP A 636 2.87 21.98 -18.56
N VAL A 637 3.49 22.91 -19.27
CA VAL A 637 4.84 22.71 -19.83
C VAL A 637 5.94 22.81 -18.75
N GLY A 638 5.81 23.76 -17.81
CA GLY A 638 6.68 23.87 -16.63
C GLY A 638 6.45 22.73 -15.63
N ASN A 639 5.19 22.33 -15.44
CA ASN A 639 4.85 21.18 -14.60
C ASN A 639 5.37 19.88 -15.25
N MET A 640 5.21 19.69 -16.57
CA MET A 640 5.76 18.53 -17.29
C MET A 640 7.28 18.43 -17.10
N ALA A 641 8.01 19.55 -17.20
CA ALA A 641 9.44 19.59 -16.92
C ALA A 641 9.78 19.21 -15.47
N SER A 642 8.96 19.65 -14.51
CA SER A 642 9.14 19.34 -13.08
C SER A 642 8.86 17.87 -12.75
N VAL A 643 7.77 17.28 -13.27
CA VAL A 643 7.43 15.87 -13.02
C VAL A 643 8.40 14.91 -13.73
N LEU A 644 8.93 15.26 -14.90
CA LEU A 644 10.02 14.54 -15.55
C LEU A 644 11.31 14.51 -14.70
N CYS A 645 11.51 15.48 -13.81
CA CYS A 645 12.60 15.55 -12.84
C CYS A 645 12.28 14.87 -11.48
N GLY A 646 11.18 14.13 -11.37
CA GLY A 646 10.77 13.46 -10.12
C GLY A 646 10.04 14.39 -9.15
N SER A 647 9.45 15.47 -9.66
CA SER A 647 8.62 16.41 -8.92
C SER A 647 9.30 17.13 -7.73
N PRO A 648 10.46 17.80 -7.91
CA PRO A 648 11.11 18.54 -6.83
C PRO A 648 10.24 19.70 -6.28
N HIS A 649 9.31 20.25 -7.07
CA HIS A 649 8.32 21.24 -6.62
C HIS A 649 7.32 20.67 -5.60
N ILE A 650 7.18 19.35 -5.53
CA ILE A 650 6.33 18.62 -4.58
C ILE A 650 7.13 18.25 -3.33
N TYR A 651 8.28 17.57 -3.51
CA TYR A 651 9.08 16.97 -2.43
C TYR A 651 10.11 17.92 -1.79
N VAL A 652 10.40 19.08 -2.39
CA VAL A 652 11.43 20.03 -1.89
C VAL A 652 10.89 21.44 -1.63
N ALA A 653 9.99 21.96 -2.47
CA ALA A 653 9.55 23.36 -2.37
C ALA A 653 8.57 23.62 -1.21
N ASP A 654 8.61 24.86 -0.68
CA ASP A 654 7.63 25.38 0.30
C ASP A 654 6.17 25.20 -0.19
N PRO A 655 5.23 24.86 0.71
CA PRO A 655 3.81 24.66 0.39
C PRO A 655 3.11 25.95 -0.07
N GLY A 656 2.00 25.80 -0.79
CA GLY A 656 1.10 26.89 -1.17
C GLY A 656 0.45 27.59 0.02
N GLU A 657 0.03 28.85 -0.16
CA GLU A 657 -0.40 29.73 0.95
C GLU A 657 -1.73 29.33 1.62
N THR A 658 -2.53 28.48 0.97
CA THR A 658 -3.82 27.98 1.49
C THR A 658 -3.79 26.54 1.97
N ASP A 659 -2.66 25.85 1.84
CA ASP A 659 -2.49 24.49 2.37
C ASP A 659 -2.37 24.54 3.90
N TRP A 660 -3.36 23.99 4.60
CA TRP A 660 -3.30 23.90 6.05
C TRP A 660 -2.31 22.84 6.54
N TRP A 661 -2.18 21.70 5.85
CA TRP A 661 -1.32 20.60 6.30
C TRP A 661 0.15 20.99 6.22
N GLY A 662 0.67 21.31 5.03
CA GLY A 662 2.08 21.61 4.82
C GLY A 662 2.54 22.91 5.47
N ASN A 663 1.63 23.85 5.81
CA ASN A 663 2.00 25.02 6.61
C ASN A 663 2.02 24.76 8.13
N ASN A 664 1.33 23.73 8.62
CA ASN A 664 1.27 23.36 10.04
C ASN A 664 1.94 21.99 10.28
N SER A 665 1.18 20.96 10.68
CA SER A 665 1.66 19.61 11.03
C SER A 665 2.60 18.99 9.99
N GLY A 666 2.33 19.19 8.69
CA GLY A 666 3.13 18.68 7.58
C GLY A 666 4.43 19.42 7.31
N ARG A 667 4.64 20.62 7.86
CA ARG A 667 5.79 21.49 7.50
C ARG A 667 7.14 20.85 7.75
N ARG A 668 7.24 19.99 8.77
CA ARG A 668 8.47 19.23 9.12
C ARG A 668 8.78 18.07 8.16
N TRP A 669 7.83 17.67 7.33
CA TRP A 669 7.93 16.52 6.41
C TRP A 669 8.17 16.94 4.95
N LYS A 670 8.25 18.25 4.68
CA LYS A 670 8.76 18.81 3.43
C LYS A 670 10.28 18.66 3.34
N GLY A 671 10.78 18.26 2.18
CA GLY A 671 12.21 18.01 1.98
C GLY A 671 12.64 16.62 2.44
N GLY A 672 13.92 16.46 2.80
CA GLY A 672 14.47 15.23 3.36
C GLY A 672 14.47 13.99 2.44
N ARG A 673 13.98 14.11 1.20
CA ARG A 673 13.77 13.00 0.24
C ARG A 673 14.35 13.32 -1.15
N GLY A 674 14.44 12.28 -1.98
CA GLY A 674 14.83 12.32 -3.39
C GLY A 674 13.70 11.88 -4.33
N PRO A 675 13.96 11.77 -5.66
CA PRO A 675 12.95 11.41 -6.66
C PRO A 675 12.20 10.10 -6.39
N THR A 676 12.84 9.14 -5.71
CA THR A 676 12.24 7.84 -5.34
C THR A 676 11.00 7.94 -4.46
N ALA A 677 10.78 9.07 -3.79
CA ALA A 677 9.55 9.33 -3.05
C ALA A 677 8.31 9.46 -3.94
N SER A 678 8.48 9.67 -5.26
CA SER A 678 7.42 9.85 -6.24
C SER A 678 7.09 8.52 -6.94
N ILE A 679 5.96 7.91 -6.59
CA ILE A 679 5.34 6.88 -7.43
C ILE A 679 4.58 7.59 -8.55
N ASN A 680 5.15 7.56 -9.75
CA ASN A 680 4.60 8.17 -10.94
C ASN A 680 3.62 7.20 -11.61
N PHE A 681 2.40 7.64 -11.88
CA PHE A 681 1.40 6.85 -12.60
C PHE A 681 0.57 7.76 -13.52
N VAL A 682 0.10 7.25 -14.65
CA VAL A 682 -0.82 7.98 -15.55
C VAL A 682 -2.27 7.54 -15.31
N THR A 683 -2.44 6.32 -14.82
CA THR A 683 -3.66 5.53 -14.71
C THR A 683 -3.46 4.49 -13.61
N ALA A 684 -4.55 4.05 -13.00
CA ALA A 684 -4.59 3.08 -11.92
C ALA A 684 -5.81 2.16 -12.12
N HIS A 685 -6.10 1.28 -11.15
CA HIS A 685 -7.40 0.59 -11.11
C HIS A 685 -8.57 1.58 -11.08
N ASP A 686 -8.36 2.70 -10.41
CA ASP A 686 -9.27 3.83 -10.29
C ASP A 686 -9.19 4.79 -11.50
N GLY A 687 -10.34 5.26 -11.95
CA GLY A 687 -10.46 6.11 -13.15
C GLY A 687 -10.46 5.34 -14.47
N PHE A 688 -10.17 6.06 -15.57
CA PHE A 688 -10.03 5.47 -16.90
C PHE A 688 -8.74 4.66 -17.04
N THR A 689 -8.79 3.61 -17.87
CA THR A 689 -7.60 2.98 -18.47
C THR A 689 -6.89 3.94 -19.43
N LEU A 690 -5.67 3.63 -19.84
CA LEU A 690 -4.88 4.42 -20.77
C LEU A 690 -5.54 4.56 -22.15
N ALA A 691 -6.32 3.55 -22.57
CA ALA A 691 -7.10 3.61 -23.81
C ALA A 691 -8.39 4.44 -23.64
N ASP A 692 -9.09 4.30 -22.52
CA ASP A 692 -10.33 5.06 -22.28
C ASP A 692 -10.05 6.56 -22.05
N LEU A 693 -8.92 6.88 -21.42
CA LEU A 693 -8.37 8.22 -21.24
C LEU A 693 -8.17 8.98 -22.58
N VAL A 694 -7.96 8.26 -23.68
CA VAL A 694 -7.85 8.82 -25.05
C VAL A 694 -9.10 8.60 -25.91
N ALA A 695 -10.14 7.95 -25.37
CA ALA A 695 -11.36 7.60 -26.09
C ALA A 695 -12.65 8.20 -25.51
N TYR A 696 -12.64 8.72 -24.27
CA TYR A 696 -13.82 9.25 -23.60
C TYR A 696 -13.56 10.61 -22.95
N ASN A 697 -14.49 11.56 -23.11
CA ASN A 697 -14.51 12.82 -22.37
C ASN A 697 -15.29 12.68 -21.05
N GLU A 698 -16.30 11.81 -21.02
CA GLU A 698 -17.21 11.63 -19.88
C GLU A 698 -17.29 10.17 -19.43
N LYS A 699 -17.42 9.96 -18.11
CA LYS A 699 -17.58 8.63 -17.49
C LYS A 699 -18.95 8.01 -17.81
N LYS A 700 -18.98 6.68 -17.93
CA LYS A 700 -20.14 5.87 -18.36
C LYS A 700 -20.40 4.73 -17.38
N ASN A 701 -20.59 5.10 -16.12
CA ASN A 701 -20.73 4.22 -14.96
C ASN A 701 -22.18 3.81 -14.68
N LEU A 702 -23.11 3.98 -15.64
CA LEU A 702 -24.53 3.59 -15.45
C LEU A 702 -24.69 2.12 -15.05
N ALA A 703 -23.79 1.24 -15.52
CA ALA A 703 -23.74 -0.17 -15.15
C ALA A 703 -23.31 -0.43 -13.69
N ASN A 704 -22.94 0.59 -12.92
CA ASN A 704 -22.59 0.47 -11.49
C ASN A 704 -23.82 0.53 -10.57
N GLY A 705 -25.00 0.91 -11.11
CA GLY A 705 -26.24 1.04 -10.35
C GLY A 705 -26.42 2.36 -9.60
N GLU A 706 -25.51 3.33 -9.76
CA GLU A 706 -25.50 4.60 -9.02
C GLU A 706 -25.84 5.83 -9.88
N ASP A 707 -26.55 5.64 -11.00
CA ASP A 707 -26.97 6.70 -11.93
C ASP A 707 -25.80 7.59 -12.42
N ASN A 708 -24.60 7.01 -12.61
CA ASN A 708 -23.37 7.70 -13.01
C ASN A 708 -22.85 8.75 -12.00
N ARG A 709 -23.30 8.70 -10.73
CA ARG A 709 -22.82 9.59 -9.65
C ARG A 709 -21.38 9.27 -9.25
N ASP A 710 -21.09 7.98 -9.13
CA ASP A 710 -19.87 7.34 -8.64
C ASP A 710 -18.65 7.55 -9.57
N GLY A 711 -17.42 7.51 -9.05
CA GLY A 711 -16.18 7.71 -9.83
C GLY A 711 -15.87 9.17 -10.18
N GLU A 712 -14.62 9.44 -10.60
CA GLU A 712 -14.12 10.79 -10.88
C GLU A 712 -14.92 11.52 -11.99
N ALA A 713 -15.28 12.78 -11.74
CA ALA A 713 -15.99 13.65 -12.69
C ALA A 713 -15.04 14.43 -13.63
N HIS A 714 -13.76 14.56 -13.27
CA HIS A 714 -12.75 15.36 -13.97
C HIS A 714 -11.52 14.54 -14.36
N ASN A 715 -11.72 13.50 -15.17
CA ASN A 715 -10.68 12.56 -15.60
C ASN A 715 -9.47 13.16 -16.36
N LEU A 716 -9.51 14.45 -16.72
CA LEU A 716 -8.50 15.16 -17.52
C LEU A 716 -8.20 14.51 -18.88
N SER A 717 -9.16 13.75 -19.40
CA SER A 717 -9.10 12.98 -20.63
C SER A 717 -9.34 13.81 -21.89
N TRP A 718 -9.14 13.18 -23.07
CA TRP A 718 -9.65 13.68 -24.34
C TRP A 718 -9.89 12.54 -25.33
N ASN A 719 -11.11 12.44 -25.85
CA ASN A 719 -11.57 11.38 -26.75
C ASN A 719 -10.91 11.32 -28.14
N CYS A 720 -9.94 12.21 -28.43
CA CYS A 720 -9.22 12.34 -29.69
C CYS A 720 -10.07 12.67 -30.93
N GLY A 721 -11.34 13.09 -30.74
CA GLY A 721 -12.22 13.62 -31.79
C GLY A 721 -13.63 13.00 -31.83
N GLU A 722 -13.78 11.76 -31.37
CA GLU A 722 -15.04 11.01 -31.38
C GLU A 722 -15.19 10.26 -30.03
N GLU A 723 -16.41 10.09 -29.52
CA GLU A 723 -16.64 9.54 -28.18
C GLU A 723 -16.81 8.01 -28.20
N GLY A 724 -15.89 7.27 -27.58
CA GLY A 724 -15.86 5.81 -27.55
C GLY A 724 -15.26 5.18 -28.81
N PRO A 725 -15.61 3.91 -29.14
CA PRO A 725 -15.10 3.21 -30.32
C PRO A 725 -15.38 3.99 -31.61
N SER A 726 -14.34 4.16 -32.44
CA SER A 726 -14.40 4.94 -33.68
C SER A 726 -14.00 4.08 -34.88
N SER A 727 -14.62 4.32 -36.04
CA SER A 727 -14.20 3.77 -37.33
C SER A 727 -13.21 4.67 -38.07
N SER A 728 -12.89 5.85 -37.55
CA SER A 728 -12.01 6.85 -38.16
C SER A 728 -10.54 6.49 -37.97
N PRO A 729 -9.77 6.19 -39.05
CA PRO A 729 -8.35 5.86 -38.92
C PRO A 729 -7.52 7.02 -38.35
N LEU A 730 -7.96 8.26 -38.54
CA LEU A 730 -7.30 9.46 -38.00
C LEU A 730 -7.43 9.54 -36.48
N VAL A 731 -8.64 9.28 -35.93
CA VAL A 731 -8.89 9.24 -34.49
C VAL A 731 -8.13 8.08 -33.85
N ASN A 732 -8.24 6.87 -34.41
CA ASN A 732 -7.58 5.69 -33.85
C ASN A 732 -6.04 5.80 -33.93
N SER A 733 -5.48 6.34 -35.01
CA SER A 733 -4.04 6.64 -35.09
C SER A 733 -3.63 7.70 -34.05
N LEU A 734 -4.43 8.74 -33.83
CA LEU A 734 -4.14 9.73 -32.78
C LEU A 734 -4.16 9.09 -31.37
N ARG A 735 -5.12 8.22 -31.07
CA ARG A 735 -5.17 7.44 -29.82
C ARG A 735 -3.94 6.57 -29.62
N GLN A 736 -3.53 5.82 -30.65
CA GLN A 736 -2.31 5.00 -30.65
C GLN A 736 -1.04 5.81 -30.35
N ARG A 737 -0.97 7.07 -30.80
CA ARG A 737 0.13 7.99 -30.42
C ARG A 737 -0.01 8.49 -29.00
N GLN A 738 -1.20 8.90 -28.57
CA GLN A 738 -1.43 9.46 -27.24
C GLN A 738 -1.14 8.46 -26.12
N MET A 739 -1.53 7.18 -26.27
CA MET A 739 -1.15 6.12 -25.34
C MET A 739 0.39 5.99 -25.23
N ARG A 740 1.09 5.96 -26.38
CA ARG A 740 2.57 5.90 -26.42
C ARG A 740 3.23 7.16 -25.87
N ASN A 741 2.67 8.34 -26.09
CA ASN A 741 3.19 9.62 -25.59
C ASN A 741 3.19 9.64 -24.05
N MET A 742 2.09 9.20 -23.44
CA MET A 742 1.95 9.11 -21.98
C MET A 742 2.78 7.95 -21.39
N MET A 743 2.80 6.79 -22.04
CA MET A 743 3.68 5.67 -21.64
C MET A 743 5.16 6.05 -21.72
N THR A 744 5.56 6.86 -22.71
CA THR A 744 6.92 7.41 -22.79
C THR A 744 7.20 8.36 -21.63
N ALA A 745 6.29 9.31 -21.36
CA ALA A 745 6.43 10.25 -20.24
C ALA A 745 6.62 9.54 -18.89
N LEU A 746 5.83 8.50 -18.63
CA LEU A 746 5.94 7.63 -17.46
C LEU A 746 7.32 6.98 -17.34
N LEU A 747 7.80 6.35 -18.42
CA LEU A 747 9.01 5.52 -18.39
C LEU A 747 10.32 6.32 -18.51
N VAL A 748 10.29 7.58 -18.95
CA VAL A 748 11.47 8.48 -19.01
C VAL A 748 11.53 9.54 -17.90
N ALA A 749 10.54 9.61 -17.01
CA ALA A 749 10.59 10.45 -15.83
C ALA A 749 11.54 9.90 -14.74
N HIS A 750 12.08 10.76 -13.91
CA HIS A 750 12.69 10.36 -12.64
C HIS A 750 11.62 10.03 -11.60
N GLY A 751 11.95 9.17 -10.62
CA GLY A 751 10.98 8.57 -9.69
C GLY A 751 10.71 7.11 -10.04
N VAL A 752 9.60 6.56 -9.54
CA VAL A 752 9.25 5.14 -9.70
C VAL A 752 7.99 5.01 -10.56
N PRO A 753 8.05 4.48 -11.79
CA PRO A 753 6.86 4.30 -12.62
C PRO A 753 6.02 3.11 -12.17
N MET A 754 4.71 3.32 -12.10
CA MET A 754 3.68 2.29 -11.94
C MET A 754 2.82 2.21 -13.21
N LEU A 755 2.53 1.00 -13.67
CA LEU A 755 1.60 0.69 -14.75
C LEU A 755 0.38 -0.03 -14.18
N TYR A 756 -0.81 0.29 -14.66
CA TYR A 756 -2.02 -0.48 -14.39
C TYR A 756 -2.17 -1.68 -15.33
N MET A 757 -2.66 -2.79 -14.81
CA MET A 757 -2.92 -4.05 -15.52
C MET A 757 -3.72 -3.85 -16.81
N GLY A 758 -3.03 -4.03 -17.94
CA GLY A 758 -3.60 -4.05 -19.28
C GLY A 758 -3.39 -2.75 -20.08
N ASP A 759 -2.92 -1.68 -19.47
CA ASP A 759 -2.57 -0.45 -20.21
C ASP A 759 -1.40 -0.66 -21.17
N GLU A 760 -0.56 -1.68 -20.94
CA GLU A 760 0.51 -2.07 -21.85
C GLU A 760 0.03 -2.57 -23.22
N TYR A 761 -1.22 -3.05 -23.34
CA TYR A 761 -1.88 -3.41 -24.60
C TYR A 761 -3.11 -2.52 -24.91
N GLY A 762 -3.39 -1.51 -24.09
CA GLY A 762 -4.53 -0.61 -24.25
C GLY A 762 -5.85 -1.27 -23.88
N HIS A 763 -5.96 -1.85 -22.69
CA HIS A 763 -7.21 -2.35 -22.11
C HIS A 763 -8.28 -1.25 -22.04
N SER A 764 -9.57 -1.62 -22.09
CA SER A 764 -10.69 -0.68 -22.10
C SER A 764 -11.81 -1.17 -21.17
N LYS A 765 -12.34 -0.24 -20.38
CA LYS A 765 -13.51 -0.42 -19.50
C LYS A 765 -14.79 0.14 -20.17
N GLY A 766 -14.75 0.40 -21.48
CA GLY A 766 -15.87 0.96 -22.24
C GLY A 766 -16.25 2.39 -21.85
N GLY A 767 -15.36 3.11 -21.15
CA GLY A 767 -15.62 4.41 -20.56
C GLY A 767 -16.22 4.35 -19.14
N ASN A 768 -16.29 3.18 -18.51
CA ASN A 768 -16.54 3.08 -17.08
C ASN A 768 -15.25 3.41 -16.32
N ASN A 769 -15.25 4.46 -15.51
CA ASN A 769 -14.07 4.94 -14.78
C ASN A 769 -14.04 4.53 -13.30
N ASN A 770 -14.91 3.59 -12.90
CA ASN A 770 -15.02 3.11 -11.53
C ASN A 770 -15.55 1.67 -11.55
N THR A 771 -14.78 0.71 -12.06
CA THR A 771 -15.25 -0.66 -12.29
C THR A 771 -15.28 -1.55 -11.03
N TYR A 772 -15.32 -0.94 -9.83
CA TYR A 772 -15.25 -1.62 -8.53
C TYR A 772 -16.23 -2.78 -8.35
N CYS A 773 -17.41 -2.68 -8.97
CA CYS A 773 -18.50 -3.62 -8.78
C CYS A 773 -18.61 -4.76 -9.80
N HIS A 774 -17.63 -4.93 -10.71
CA HIS A 774 -17.76 -5.78 -11.91
C HIS A 774 -16.85 -7.02 -11.91
N ASP A 775 -17.39 -8.20 -11.64
CA ASP A 775 -16.74 -9.48 -11.94
C ASP A 775 -16.92 -9.86 -13.43
N SER A 776 -16.28 -9.09 -14.31
CA SER A 776 -16.50 -9.18 -15.76
C SER A 776 -15.26 -8.80 -16.58
N PRO A 777 -15.26 -9.00 -17.92
CA PRO A 777 -14.17 -8.61 -18.81
C PRO A 777 -13.73 -7.14 -18.74
N LEU A 778 -14.51 -6.24 -18.11
CA LEU A 778 -14.06 -4.88 -17.79
C LEU A 778 -12.81 -4.87 -16.90
N ASN A 779 -12.70 -5.85 -15.98
CA ASN A 779 -11.58 -5.98 -15.03
C ASN A 779 -10.68 -7.20 -15.30
N TYR A 780 -10.93 -7.97 -16.36
CA TYR A 780 -10.08 -9.12 -16.72
C TYR A 780 -9.01 -8.73 -17.73
N LEU A 781 -7.80 -9.28 -17.58
CA LEU A 781 -6.73 -9.12 -18.57
C LEU A 781 -7.12 -9.87 -19.86
N ASP A 782 -7.23 -9.15 -20.97
CA ASP A 782 -7.51 -9.71 -22.29
C ASP A 782 -6.24 -10.31 -22.91
N TRP A 783 -5.99 -11.56 -22.56
CA TRP A 783 -4.89 -12.36 -23.09
C TRP A 783 -4.94 -12.56 -24.61
N GLN A 784 -6.10 -12.42 -25.29
CA GLN A 784 -6.15 -12.49 -26.75
C GLN A 784 -5.59 -11.21 -27.36
N LYS A 785 -6.06 -10.05 -26.89
CA LYS A 785 -5.57 -8.73 -27.34
C LYS A 785 -4.10 -8.53 -26.99
N ALA A 786 -3.67 -8.90 -25.78
CA ALA A 786 -2.28 -8.86 -25.36
C ALA A 786 -1.39 -9.80 -26.21
N GLY A 787 -1.87 -10.99 -26.55
CA GLY A 787 -1.15 -11.96 -27.38
C GLY A 787 -1.04 -11.57 -28.85
N ALA A 788 -2.07 -10.90 -29.40
CA ALA A 788 -2.07 -10.39 -30.77
C ALA A 788 -1.11 -9.19 -30.92
N ASP A 789 -1.20 -8.20 -30.03
CA ASP A 789 -0.43 -6.95 -30.11
C ASP A 789 -0.52 -6.31 -31.52
N ASP A 790 -1.73 -6.27 -32.10
CA ASP A 790 -1.98 -5.78 -33.47
C ASP A 790 -1.49 -4.33 -33.66
N ASP A 791 -1.74 -3.50 -32.64
CA ASP A 791 -1.34 -2.09 -32.59
C ASP A 791 0.13 -1.88 -32.19
N GLY A 792 0.86 -2.95 -31.81
CA GLY A 792 2.26 -2.91 -31.38
C GLY A 792 2.55 -2.22 -30.03
N LEU A 793 1.52 -1.91 -29.24
CA LEU A 793 1.67 -1.17 -27.98
C LEU A 793 2.36 -2.00 -26.88
N LEU A 794 2.17 -3.32 -26.84
CA LEU A 794 2.85 -4.20 -25.88
C LEU A 794 4.33 -4.29 -26.21
N ARG A 795 4.67 -4.41 -27.50
CA ARG A 795 6.06 -4.30 -27.98
C ARG A 795 6.67 -2.95 -27.62
N PHE A 796 5.96 -1.84 -27.84
CA PHE A 796 6.43 -0.50 -27.50
C PHE A 796 6.74 -0.38 -26.00
N THR A 797 5.77 -0.74 -25.14
CA THR A 797 5.88 -0.67 -23.68
C THR A 797 7.05 -1.51 -23.16
N ARG A 798 7.17 -2.76 -23.61
CA ARG A 798 8.26 -3.68 -23.26
C ARG A 798 9.66 -3.11 -23.59
N HIS A 799 9.81 -2.43 -24.72
CA HIS A 799 11.10 -1.83 -25.09
C HIS A 799 11.36 -0.51 -24.36
N MET A 800 10.34 0.29 -24.04
CA MET A 800 10.51 1.49 -23.22
C MET A 800 10.85 1.14 -21.75
N ILE A 801 10.31 0.05 -21.20
CA ILE A 801 10.77 -0.51 -19.92
C ILE A 801 12.24 -0.95 -20.03
N GLY A 802 12.61 -1.63 -21.13
CA GLY A 802 13.99 -2.04 -21.44
C GLY A 802 14.98 -0.90 -21.71
N LEU A 803 14.51 0.33 -21.96
CA LEU A 803 15.34 1.54 -22.05
C LEU A 803 15.71 2.03 -20.65
N ARG A 804 14.71 2.06 -19.74
CA ARG A 804 14.87 2.45 -18.34
C ARG A 804 15.74 1.45 -17.58
N ARG A 805 15.34 0.17 -17.61
CA ARG A 805 15.98 -0.93 -16.90
C ARG A 805 16.77 -1.78 -17.89
N ALA A 806 18.01 -2.13 -17.54
CA ALA A 806 18.73 -3.15 -18.31
C ALA A 806 17.94 -4.47 -18.27
N ARG A 807 17.88 -5.20 -19.40
CA ARG A 807 17.66 -6.64 -19.34
C ARG A 807 18.91 -7.31 -18.77
N GLY A 808 19.12 -7.16 -17.47
CA GLY A 808 20.08 -7.96 -16.72
C GLY A 808 19.62 -9.41 -16.81
N GLY A 809 20.38 -10.25 -17.52
CA GLY A 809 20.09 -11.68 -17.59
C GLY A 809 20.05 -12.29 -16.20
N ALA A 810 19.02 -13.07 -15.89
CA ALA A 810 18.90 -13.78 -14.63
C ALA A 810 20.14 -14.69 -14.45
N GLY A 811 20.91 -14.47 -13.37
CA GLY A 811 22.11 -15.26 -13.09
C GLY A 811 23.37 -14.48 -12.68
N ALA A 812 23.29 -13.56 -11.71
CA ALA A 812 24.48 -12.96 -11.10
C ALA A 812 24.30 -12.56 -9.62
N ALA A 813 23.52 -13.32 -8.84
CA ALA A 813 23.50 -13.16 -7.39
C ALA A 813 24.90 -13.43 -6.81
N LYS A 814 25.60 -12.40 -6.33
CA LYS A 814 26.93 -12.49 -5.72
C LYS A 814 26.85 -13.06 -4.29
N GLY A 815 26.38 -14.30 -4.16
CA GLY A 815 26.09 -14.94 -2.87
C GLY A 815 26.37 -16.44 -2.77
N ALA A 816 26.78 -17.12 -3.86
CA ALA A 816 27.12 -18.55 -3.81
C ALA A 816 28.55 -18.78 -3.28
N ARG A 817 28.70 -19.63 -2.25
CA ARG A 817 30.02 -20.15 -1.84
C ARG A 817 30.59 -21.09 -2.92
N PRO A 818 31.92 -21.18 -3.09
CA PRO A 818 32.51 -22.20 -3.93
C PRO A 818 32.26 -23.59 -3.34
N ALA A 819 31.72 -24.51 -4.15
CA ALA A 819 31.63 -25.92 -3.81
C ALA A 819 33.02 -26.58 -3.78
N ALA A 820 33.16 -27.67 -3.03
CA ALA A 820 34.42 -28.42 -2.95
C ALA A 820 34.69 -29.20 -4.25
N PRO A 821 35.97 -29.41 -4.63
CA PRO A 821 36.32 -30.15 -5.84
C PRO A 821 36.24 -31.67 -5.61
N GLY A 822 35.35 -32.34 -6.34
CA GLY A 822 35.29 -33.81 -6.36
C GLY A 822 33.99 -34.35 -6.94
N ASP A 823 33.93 -34.49 -8.27
CA ASP A 823 33.39 -35.67 -8.98
C ASP A 823 33.55 -35.48 -10.51
N GLU A 824 33.73 -36.57 -11.26
CA GLU A 824 33.96 -36.55 -12.71
C GLU A 824 32.66 -36.66 -13.53
N PRO A 825 32.46 -35.86 -14.59
CA PRO A 825 31.26 -35.94 -15.43
C PRO A 825 31.35 -37.06 -16.48
N GLY A 826 30.54 -38.11 -16.31
CA GLY A 826 30.29 -39.10 -17.36
C GLY A 826 29.57 -38.52 -18.59
N ALA A 827 29.98 -38.91 -19.80
CA ALA A 827 29.56 -38.24 -21.03
C ALA A 827 28.35 -38.88 -21.74
N ALA A 828 27.35 -38.06 -22.11
CA ALA A 828 26.36 -38.35 -23.14
C ALA A 828 25.71 -37.05 -23.69
N GLY A 829 25.26 -37.04 -24.95
CA GLY A 829 24.27 -36.07 -25.43
C GLY A 829 24.77 -34.73 -25.98
N SER A 830 25.64 -34.71 -27.00
CA SER A 830 26.04 -33.48 -27.68
C SER A 830 24.94 -32.90 -28.59
N CYS A 831 24.02 -32.10 -28.04
CA CYS A 831 23.18 -31.20 -28.82
C CYS A 831 23.91 -29.85 -29.02
N SER A 832 24.04 -29.38 -30.26
CA SER A 832 24.87 -28.23 -30.59
C SER A 832 24.18 -26.90 -30.28
N SER A 833 24.25 -26.44 -29.02
CA SER A 833 23.90 -25.06 -28.67
C SER A 833 24.89 -24.09 -29.32
N SER A 834 24.42 -23.36 -30.33
CA SER A 834 25.11 -22.19 -30.83
C SER A 834 25.25 -21.19 -29.68
N LYS A 835 26.49 -20.76 -29.38
CA LYS A 835 26.70 -19.64 -28.46
C LYS A 835 25.99 -18.42 -29.05
N PRO A 836 25.05 -17.76 -28.34
CA PRO A 836 24.52 -16.50 -28.81
C PRO A 836 25.66 -15.48 -28.80
N GLY A 837 26.09 -15.07 -29.99
CA GLY A 837 26.93 -13.88 -30.13
C GLY A 837 26.12 -12.69 -29.64
N GLY A 838 26.65 -11.93 -28.68
CA GLY A 838 25.94 -10.79 -28.11
C GLY A 838 25.52 -9.81 -29.21
N SER A 839 24.21 -9.60 -29.38
CA SER A 839 23.65 -8.76 -30.43
C SER A 839 24.18 -7.34 -30.32
N ARG A 840 24.59 -6.76 -31.46
CA ARG A 840 25.31 -5.48 -31.50
C ARG A 840 24.41 -4.29 -31.15
N TRP A 841 23.09 -4.49 -31.20
CA TRP A 841 22.07 -3.44 -31.11
C TRP A 841 21.04 -3.67 -29.99
N GLN A 842 21.42 -4.35 -28.90
CA GLN A 842 20.61 -4.37 -27.69
C GLN A 842 20.44 -2.95 -27.12
N LEU A 843 19.28 -2.67 -26.51
CA LEU A 843 19.05 -1.44 -25.74
C LEU A 843 20.12 -1.31 -24.65
N ARG A 844 20.83 -0.18 -24.66
CA ARG A 844 21.63 0.23 -23.51
C ARG A 844 20.69 0.72 -22.42
N SER A 845 20.96 0.35 -21.18
CA SER A 845 20.20 0.89 -20.06
C SER A 845 20.62 2.32 -19.77
N HIS A 846 19.63 3.16 -19.47
CA HIS A 846 19.84 4.55 -19.10
C HIS A 846 19.70 4.69 -17.59
N SER A 847 20.77 4.40 -16.86
CA SER A 847 20.84 4.59 -15.40
C SER A 847 20.61 6.04 -14.98
N GLU A 848 20.84 7.01 -15.87
CA GLU A 848 20.49 8.40 -15.62
C GLU A 848 18.99 8.64 -15.39
N LEU A 849 18.10 7.73 -15.80
CA LEU A 849 16.65 7.77 -15.54
C LEU A 849 16.26 7.24 -14.14
N ARG A 850 17.18 6.54 -13.47
CA ARG A 850 16.97 5.84 -12.20
C ARG A 850 17.88 6.46 -11.13
N ARG A 851 17.35 7.43 -10.37
CA ARG A 851 18.13 8.26 -9.45
C ARG A 851 17.50 8.37 -8.07
N THR A 852 18.35 8.24 -7.05
CA THR A 852 18.05 8.56 -5.64
C THR A 852 18.27 10.03 -5.29
N THR A 853 19.07 10.76 -6.08
CA THR A 853 19.30 12.19 -5.90
C THR A 853 18.55 13.02 -6.94
N TRP A 854 18.21 14.25 -6.56
CA TRP A 854 17.80 15.28 -7.51
C TRP A 854 18.82 15.47 -8.64
N ILE A 855 18.33 15.91 -9.78
CA ILE A 855 19.10 16.22 -10.98
C ILE A 855 19.55 17.68 -10.98
N THR A 856 20.67 17.98 -11.65
CA THR A 856 21.25 19.33 -11.74
C THR A 856 21.21 19.91 -13.16
N ASP A 857 21.31 21.23 -13.29
CA ASP A 857 21.37 21.96 -14.58
C ASP A 857 22.55 21.54 -15.49
N ALA A 858 23.58 20.92 -14.91
CA ALA A 858 24.70 20.34 -15.64
C ALA A 858 24.32 19.02 -16.34
N GLU A 859 23.28 18.35 -15.87
CA GLU A 859 22.83 17.03 -16.32
C GLU A 859 21.60 17.12 -17.21
N VAL A 860 20.63 17.99 -16.89
CA VAL A 860 19.47 18.31 -17.73
C VAL A 860 19.62 19.68 -18.40
N GLN A 861 19.33 19.77 -19.70
CA GLN A 861 19.17 21.04 -20.40
C GLN A 861 17.86 21.08 -21.18
N TRP A 862 17.05 22.10 -20.95
CA TRP A 862 15.75 22.29 -21.61
C TRP A 862 15.89 22.98 -22.97
N HIS A 863 14.99 22.64 -23.90
CA HIS A 863 14.96 23.13 -25.27
C HIS A 863 13.52 23.31 -25.76
N GLY A 864 13.34 24.14 -26.79
CA GLY A 864 12.10 24.19 -27.56
C GLY A 864 12.29 23.53 -28.92
N THR A 865 11.62 24.06 -29.94
CA THR A 865 11.92 23.72 -31.35
C THR A 865 13.34 24.14 -31.76
N GLU A 866 13.98 25.03 -30.99
CA GLU A 866 15.41 25.37 -31.07
C GLU A 866 16.16 24.99 -29.77
N PRO A 867 17.46 24.60 -29.86
CA PRO A 867 18.28 24.28 -28.70
C PRO A 867 18.36 25.44 -27.69
N HIS A 868 18.19 25.12 -26.41
CA HIS A 868 18.27 26.06 -25.29
C HIS A 868 17.25 27.22 -25.32
N LYS A 869 16.19 27.10 -26.14
CA LYS A 869 15.05 28.04 -26.17
C LYS A 869 13.72 27.34 -25.84
N PRO A 870 13.54 26.78 -24.63
CA PRO A 870 12.24 26.25 -24.21
C PRO A 870 11.18 27.35 -24.17
N ASP A 871 9.93 27.01 -24.52
CA ASP A 871 8.78 27.89 -24.41
C ASP A 871 7.99 27.51 -23.15
N TRP A 872 8.04 28.38 -22.14
CA TRP A 872 7.34 28.23 -20.86
C TRP A 872 6.03 29.06 -20.80
N SER A 873 5.55 29.59 -21.93
CA SER A 873 4.28 30.32 -21.96
C SER A 873 3.08 29.40 -21.70
N GLU A 874 1.99 29.95 -21.18
CA GLU A 874 0.73 29.21 -20.97
C GLU A 874 0.16 28.62 -22.27
N THR A 875 0.51 29.22 -23.42
CA THR A 875 0.13 28.76 -24.77
C THR A 875 1.11 27.75 -25.38
N SER A 876 2.19 27.41 -24.68
CA SER A 876 3.18 26.45 -25.16
C SER A 876 2.58 25.04 -25.31
N ARG A 877 3.13 24.28 -26.26
CA ARG A 877 2.72 22.90 -26.62
C ARG A 877 3.90 22.00 -26.98
N PHE A 878 5.11 22.41 -26.59
CA PHE A 878 6.34 21.70 -26.95
C PHE A 878 7.32 21.74 -25.80
N LEU A 879 7.85 20.57 -25.43
CA LEU A 879 8.91 20.43 -24.44
C LEU A 879 9.98 19.47 -24.96
N ALA A 880 11.24 19.86 -24.88
CA ALA A 880 12.36 18.97 -25.12
C ALA A 880 13.47 19.14 -24.09
N TYR A 881 14.25 18.10 -23.88
CA TYR A 881 15.45 18.14 -23.03
C TYR A 881 16.53 17.17 -23.50
N THR A 882 17.79 17.52 -23.20
CA THR A 882 18.86 16.52 -23.09
C THR A 882 19.07 16.09 -21.65
N LEU A 883 19.42 14.82 -21.47
CA LEU A 883 19.80 14.21 -20.20
C LEU A 883 21.19 13.57 -20.37
N SER A 884 22.19 14.08 -19.66
CA SER A 884 23.60 13.73 -19.85
C SER A 884 24.06 12.56 -18.97
N LYS A 885 24.79 11.61 -19.55
CA LYS A 885 25.48 10.53 -18.82
C LYS A 885 26.78 11.05 -18.21
N PRO A 886 27.13 10.71 -16.94
CA PRO A 886 28.43 11.05 -16.35
C PRO A 886 29.65 10.50 -17.13
N ALA A 887 29.46 9.42 -17.89
CA ALA A 887 30.47 8.85 -18.79
C ALA A 887 30.53 9.50 -20.19
N GLY A 888 29.72 10.54 -20.45
CA GLY A 888 29.54 11.16 -21.75
C GLY A 888 28.49 10.47 -22.63
N GLY A 889 27.89 11.25 -23.54
CA GLY A 889 26.64 10.85 -24.19
C GLY A 889 25.43 11.07 -23.28
N GLY A 890 24.28 10.50 -23.63
CA GLY A 890 23.01 10.84 -22.99
C GLY A 890 21.81 10.66 -23.91
N LEU A 891 20.64 11.08 -23.44
CA LEU A 891 19.38 11.10 -24.20
C LEU A 891 19.04 12.50 -24.69
N TYR A 892 18.29 12.56 -25.79
CA TYR A 892 17.46 13.69 -26.19
C TYR A 892 16.02 13.18 -26.26
N ILE A 893 15.11 13.87 -25.58
CA ILE A 893 13.69 13.52 -25.49
C ILE A 893 12.87 14.77 -25.83
N ALA A 894 11.84 14.62 -26.66
CA ALA A 894 10.93 15.71 -26.99
C ALA A 894 9.47 15.25 -27.08
N PHE A 895 8.56 16.12 -26.67
CA PHE A 895 7.12 15.94 -26.74
C PHE A 895 6.50 17.15 -27.46
N ASN A 896 5.73 16.88 -28.51
CA ASN A 896 4.90 17.86 -29.20
C ASN A 896 3.42 17.54 -28.93
N SER A 897 2.80 18.26 -28.00
CA SER A 897 1.35 18.16 -27.73
C SER A 897 0.52 19.17 -28.56
N SER A 898 1.14 19.79 -29.57
CA SER A 898 0.46 20.68 -30.49
C SER A 898 -0.37 19.92 -31.53
N HIS A 899 -1.42 20.58 -32.02
CA HIS A 899 -2.15 20.18 -33.21
C HIS A 899 -1.37 20.43 -34.53
N LEU A 900 -0.20 21.08 -34.44
CA LEU A 900 0.69 21.35 -35.58
C LEU A 900 1.94 20.47 -35.55
N ALA A 901 2.44 20.10 -36.73
CA ALA A 901 3.74 19.48 -36.90
C ALA A 901 4.85 20.49 -36.57
N GLN A 902 6.00 19.99 -36.09
CA GLN A 902 7.16 20.81 -35.75
C GLN A 902 8.40 20.30 -36.48
N VAL A 903 9.29 21.20 -36.89
CA VAL A 903 10.66 20.86 -37.29
C VAL A 903 11.58 21.33 -36.17
N VAL A 904 12.24 20.37 -35.53
CA VAL A 904 12.98 20.59 -34.29
C VAL A 904 14.47 20.55 -34.58
N GLN A 905 15.19 21.61 -34.22
CA GLN A 905 16.64 21.63 -34.31
C GLN A 905 17.25 20.97 -33.07
N LEU A 906 18.08 19.95 -33.30
CA LEU A 906 18.71 19.15 -32.25
C LEU A 906 19.98 19.83 -31.72
N PRO A 907 20.28 19.76 -30.41
CA PRO A 907 21.53 20.29 -29.86
C PRO A 907 22.74 19.59 -30.46
N LYS A 908 23.85 20.34 -30.64
CA LYS A 908 25.08 19.81 -31.22
C LYS A 908 26.09 19.46 -30.13
N TRP A 909 26.36 18.17 -29.95
CA TRP A 909 27.39 17.67 -29.04
C TRP A 909 28.66 17.28 -29.84
N PRO A 910 29.86 17.82 -29.52
CA PRO A 910 31.05 17.61 -30.35
C PRO A 910 31.44 16.13 -30.56
N GLY A 911 31.58 15.72 -31.83
CA GLY A 911 31.95 14.35 -32.21
C GLY A 911 30.85 13.31 -31.97
N ARG A 912 29.59 13.74 -31.83
CA ARG A 912 28.43 12.88 -31.55
C ARG A 912 27.24 13.23 -32.43
N VAL A 913 26.43 12.22 -32.73
CA VAL A 913 25.14 12.37 -33.42
C VAL A 913 24.01 11.80 -32.57
N TRP A 914 22.77 12.20 -32.87
CA TRP A 914 21.57 11.64 -32.27
C TRP A 914 21.07 10.44 -33.08
N GLN A 915 20.88 9.30 -32.43
CA GLN A 915 20.36 8.08 -33.03
C GLN A 915 18.98 7.78 -32.45
N LEU A 916 17.97 7.63 -33.31
CA LEU A 916 16.60 7.39 -32.89
C LEU A 916 16.43 6.02 -32.20
N ILE A 917 15.74 6.05 -31.06
CA ILE A 917 15.27 4.87 -30.32
C ILE A 917 13.78 4.71 -30.54
N ALA A 918 12.98 5.75 -30.25
CA ALA A 918 11.53 5.70 -30.36
C ALA A 918 10.97 6.98 -31.00
N ASP A 919 9.89 6.84 -31.77
CA ASP A 919 9.14 7.94 -32.38
C ASP A 919 7.69 7.53 -32.56
N THR A 920 6.80 8.12 -31.76
CA THR A 920 5.37 7.76 -31.77
C THR A 920 4.65 8.23 -33.04
N SER A 921 5.28 9.02 -33.92
CA SER A 921 4.74 9.32 -35.25
C SER A 921 4.83 8.16 -36.25
N LYS A 922 5.58 7.10 -35.92
CA LYS A 922 5.76 5.93 -36.79
C LYS A 922 4.77 4.82 -36.43
N VAL A 923 4.40 4.01 -37.43
CA VAL A 923 3.59 2.80 -37.23
C VAL A 923 4.51 1.69 -36.70
N ALA A 924 4.00 0.84 -35.81
CA ALA A 924 4.73 -0.34 -35.35
C ALA A 924 5.14 -1.25 -36.54
N PRO A 925 6.32 -1.88 -36.50
CA PRO A 925 7.31 -1.89 -35.42
C PRO A 925 8.31 -0.72 -35.43
N PHE A 926 8.15 0.26 -36.32
CA PHE A 926 9.10 1.38 -36.47
C PHE A 926 8.93 2.50 -35.43
N ASP A 927 7.90 2.39 -34.58
CA ASP A 927 7.66 3.23 -33.41
C ASP A 927 8.74 3.08 -32.33
N VAL A 928 9.37 1.90 -32.24
CA VAL A 928 10.59 1.68 -31.46
C VAL A 928 11.62 0.84 -32.24
N LEU A 929 12.71 1.50 -32.64
CA LEU A 929 13.80 0.97 -33.47
C LEU A 929 14.77 0.14 -32.62
N VAL A 930 14.29 -0.98 -32.10
CA VAL A 930 15.03 -1.97 -31.31
C VAL A 930 14.86 -3.34 -31.97
N ALA A 931 15.95 -4.11 -32.03
CA ALA A 931 15.96 -5.39 -32.73
C ALA A 931 15.24 -6.49 -31.95
N ASP A 932 14.28 -7.15 -32.58
CA ASP A 932 13.53 -8.29 -32.06
C ASP A 932 12.93 -9.13 -33.19
N GLU A 933 12.03 -10.06 -32.86
CA GLU A 933 11.35 -10.94 -33.82
C GLU A 933 10.41 -10.21 -34.79
N ARG A 934 9.94 -9.00 -34.44
CA ARG A 934 9.10 -8.16 -35.31
C ARG A 934 9.91 -7.14 -36.12
N LEU A 935 11.16 -6.85 -35.75
CA LEU A 935 12.04 -5.91 -36.46
C LEU A 935 13.53 -6.37 -36.44
N PRO A 936 14.08 -6.94 -37.53
CA PRO A 936 15.45 -7.46 -37.57
C PRO A 936 16.56 -6.39 -37.45
N GLU A 937 17.77 -6.79 -37.00
CA GLU A 937 18.93 -5.88 -36.85
C GLU A 937 19.29 -5.11 -38.13
N GLU A 938 19.21 -5.74 -39.30
CA GLU A 938 19.50 -5.08 -40.59
C GLU A 938 18.48 -3.98 -40.92
N GLU A 939 17.22 -4.16 -40.53
CA GLU A 939 16.16 -3.18 -40.77
C GLU A 939 16.22 -2.04 -39.75
N VAL A 940 16.56 -2.32 -38.48
CA VAL A 940 16.93 -1.28 -37.50
C VAL A 940 18.09 -0.44 -38.03
N ALA A 941 19.12 -1.07 -38.62
CA ALA A 941 20.24 -0.36 -39.22
C ALA A 941 19.82 0.46 -40.44
N ALA A 942 18.98 -0.09 -41.34
CA ALA A 942 18.48 0.60 -42.53
C ALA A 942 17.61 1.82 -42.19
N GLN A 943 16.71 1.71 -41.20
CA GLN A 943 15.88 2.83 -40.74
C GLN A 943 16.69 3.88 -39.99
N ARG A 944 17.72 3.47 -39.24
CA ARG A 944 18.68 4.43 -38.66
C ARG A 944 19.51 5.11 -39.75
N ALA A 945 19.82 4.43 -40.86
CA ALA A 945 20.58 4.99 -41.99
C ALA A 945 19.75 5.94 -42.88
N SER A 946 18.45 5.66 -43.10
CA SER A 946 17.56 6.54 -43.87
C SER A 946 17.41 7.94 -43.24
N MET A 947 17.65 8.04 -41.93
CA MET A 947 17.60 9.30 -41.17
C MET A 947 18.92 10.09 -41.14
N GLU A 948 20.02 9.62 -41.73
CA GLU A 948 21.34 10.30 -41.61
C GLU A 948 21.34 11.75 -42.15
N MET A 949 20.61 12.03 -43.23
CA MET A 949 20.44 13.41 -43.75
C MET A 949 19.88 14.39 -42.69
N TRP A 950 18.96 13.91 -41.86
CA TRP A 950 18.34 14.67 -40.78
C TRP A 950 19.29 14.84 -39.59
N LYS A 951 20.04 13.79 -39.24
CA LYS A 951 21.06 13.82 -38.17
C LYS A 951 22.20 14.80 -38.48
N LEU A 952 22.79 14.73 -39.68
CA LEU A 952 23.87 15.61 -40.12
C LEU A 952 23.42 17.08 -40.20
N SER A 953 22.15 17.31 -40.55
CA SER A 953 21.53 18.63 -40.50
C SER A 953 21.26 19.11 -39.06
N HIS A 954 21.21 18.19 -38.09
CA HIS A 954 20.67 18.38 -36.73
C HIS A 954 19.24 18.93 -36.74
N CYS A 955 18.37 18.39 -37.59
CA CYS A 955 16.94 18.73 -37.63
C CYS A 955 16.10 17.45 -37.64
N TYR A 956 14.96 17.41 -36.96
CA TYR A 956 14.03 16.27 -36.98
C TYR A 956 12.56 16.73 -37.11
N PRO A 957 11.76 16.13 -38.00
CA PRO A 957 10.33 16.44 -38.11
C PRO A 957 9.49 15.62 -37.12
N MET A 958 8.67 16.29 -36.31
CA MET A 958 7.69 15.69 -35.40
C MET A 958 6.26 15.95 -35.87
N LEU A 959 5.38 14.95 -35.78
CA LEU A 959 3.95 15.09 -36.08
C LEU A 959 3.18 15.79 -34.94
N PRO A 960 1.95 16.28 -35.19
CA PRO A 960 1.00 16.63 -34.14
C PRO A 960 0.78 15.48 -33.16
N TRP A 961 0.78 15.79 -31.86
CA TRP A 961 0.65 14.81 -30.77
C TRP A 961 1.62 13.63 -30.92
N SER A 962 2.93 13.91 -30.83
CA SER A 962 3.98 12.89 -30.92
C SER A 962 5.13 13.12 -29.93
N CYS A 963 5.90 12.06 -29.68
CA CYS A 963 7.07 12.06 -28.82
C CYS A 963 8.22 11.33 -29.53
N ILE A 964 9.46 11.80 -29.31
CA ILE A 964 10.69 11.18 -29.81
C ILE A 964 11.70 10.97 -28.68
N VAL A 965 12.46 9.89 -28.77
CA VAL A 965 13.57 9.54 -27.87
C VAL A 965 14.79 9.12 -28.71
N MET A 966 15.94 9.72 -28.42
CA MET A 966 17.21 9.49 -29.13
C MET A 966 18.36 9.30 -28.13
N GLU A 967 19.27 8.36 -28.37
CA GLU A 967 20.58 8.31 -27.67
C GLU A 967 21.63 9.07 -28.49
N SER A 968 22.51 9.80 -27.80
CA SER A 968 23.72 10.36 -28.39
C SER A 968 24.79 9.28 -28.56
N VAL A 969 25.16 8.96 -29.80
CA VAL A 969 26.24 8.01 -30.15
C VAL A 969 27.46 8.74 -30.72
N ALA A 970 28.63 8.11 -30.73
CA ALA A 970 29.82 8.74 -31.33
C ALA A 970 29.71 8.76 -32.85
N GLU A 971 30.16 9.84 -33.48
CA GLU A 971 30.09 10.05 -34.93
C GLU A 971 30.87 8.98 -35.73
N LEU A 972 31.90 8.38 -35.12
CA LEU A 972 32.69 7.30 -35.70
C LEU A 972 32.05 5.90 -35.60
N ASP A 973 31.00 5.73 -34.79
CA ASP A 973 30.31 4.44 -34.63
C ASP A 973 29.26 4.19 -35.72
N ILE A 974 29.00 5.18 -36.60
CA ILE A 974 28.03 5.12 -37.70
C ILE A 974 28.57 4.26 -38.86
N PRO A 975 27.93 3.14 -39.22
CA PRO A 975 28.33 2.36 -40.38
C PRO A 975 28.14 3.16 -41.69
N GLY A 976 29.15 3.16 -42.56
CA GLY A 976 29.02 3.69 -43.93
C GLY A 976 29.52 5.13 -44.14
N MET A 977 30.09 5.80 -43.12
CA MET A 977 30.77 7.08 -43.33
C MET A 977 31.85 6.97 -44.42
N PRO A 978 31.81 7.77 -45.50
CA PRO A 978 32.94 7.89 -46.41
C PRO A 978 34.12 8.45 -45.64
N GLN A 979 35.21 7.69 -45.52
CA GLN A 979 36.44 8.23 -44.95
C GLN A 979 36.89 9.41 -45.81
N HIS A 980 36.76 10.64 -45.29
CA HIS A 980 37.34 11.84 -45.87
C HIS A 980 38.87 11.74 -45.81
N ARG A 981 39.44 10.98 -46.75
CA ARG A 981 40.86 11.03 -47.09
C ARG A 981 41.21 12.50 -47.34
N LYS A 982 42.10 13.04 -46.51
CA LYS A 982 42.70 14.37 -46.70
C LYS A 982 43.56 14.39 -47.97
N LYS A 983 42.91 14.43 -49.13
CA LYS A 983 43.48 15.00 -50.36
C LYS A 983 43.08 16.47 -50.39
N GLY A 984 44.00 17.32 -49.95
CA GLY A 984 43.87 18.75 -50.21
C GLY A 984 44.27 19.07 -51.67
N LYS A 985 44.02 20.33 -52.03
CA LYS A 985 44.31 21.00 -53.31
C LYS A 985 43.35 20.73 -54.48
N ASP A 986 42.92 21.86 -55.02
CA ASP A 986 42.52 22.20 -56.39
C ASP A 986 41.31 21.40 -56.96
N MET A 987 40.28 22.05 -57.54
CA MET A 987 40.28 23.30 -58.34
C MET A 987 39.11 24.25 -58.01
N HIS A 988 39.01 25.32 -58.83
CA HIS A 988 38.02 26.41 -58.81
C HIS A 988 36.56 25.98 -59.03
#